data_AF-A0A0G4P090-F1
#
_entry.id   AF-A0A0G4P090-F1
#
_cell.length_a   1.000
_cell.length_b   1.000
_cell.length_c   1.000
_cell.angle_alpha   90.00
_cell.angle_beta   90.00
_cell.angle_gamma   90.00
#
_symmetry.space_group_name_H-M   'P 1'
#
loop_
_entity.id
_entity.type
_entity.pdbx_description
1 polymer ?
#
loop_
_entity_poly.entity_id
_entity_poly.type
_entity_poly.pdbx_seq_one_letter_code
_entity_poly.pdbx_strand_id
1 'polypeptide(L)'
;MEIPSPKAIDEVAKVVWASHILSYWNPYTTPMSDKPLQPKHTPSDHDTTDDEDYLDSLDIDNASTDTALLAVGDKALREKFLNSISELLAHTKGGEHVTAAALREKEDAIEIDIARNTGFGREDNNYLSSLARFLSRQGETFSDQNSVDDHDFLRETIIYNASRVNHGVEKAAQLLQRSPLRPILRSSSESQSKDLTCLLGCCSEAHPLAFNAIESLIPELLDFDVLKPKSSALLERENQICQIVELPALALRSSDETHSKLKNMLPCADIIKVMKTLRTLARPVTDLHVLSHIARLLPSFRSVLFIKLLPPAPVRLQKRHKQTVKQAWKKLQLPAIDGGLPNAVAAKSGQFKDDCSRTSTVHCEMQLLARHETEPSLTPTLLYLGCSKKACFLCARFLASSSLKLRVRGCHGQCHPLWGIPLVSLNNMQPRIRLLCEAIKERLQDLIGPGEFAKTVAVQQSSAVSELRSTDILTLGRQHALREIADKRSQEYRQNMQILSVGPRKIFYRDLKSLCVICQMPRPKDGLCYHCRSTWYCSERCRQLDQPAHNLLCSQYLDFRNKRPSHAHKIGIWFPRDTKEPVLVWAPIISRVDEFHADFDGFLGPSHAVLLTLPFNENKRRGLILDHQITIYYQDWDERPTTKTNQSIQHAVEACQGMRVSYNLCGDYVAMSGRRGDPASEYLDIDCADFRHILDYFSTYFDETIRETPSGGSVRAVQINCPLEQKLKSREQFQSVVVDRDFPSTKLISGLSMALEDPMWICEINRDELKDGIALLDQLPEDPWRNLHAEILATDIDAESDSWGMPSRFHWRFDGSIIVMRRYGKDLDVEWVQHICAYYLEVLQPLFAMSLSGEISREDVLAEITCEKIMAWISVVTPGGLMDLGPQRAFVKSM
;
A
#
# COMPACT_ATOMS: atom_id res chain seq x y z
N MET A 1 -42.31 3.44 3.51
CA MET A 1 -41.72 4.80 3.50
C MET A 1 -42.26 5.54 4.70
N GLU A 2 -41.39 5.90 5.65
CA GLU A 2 -41.78 6.76 6.77
C GLU A 2 -42.04 8.18 6.27
N ILE A 3 -43.16 8.78 6.68
CA ILE A 3 -43.44 10.18 6.38
C ILE A 3 -42.52 11.04 7.26
N PRO A 4 -41.74 11.98 6.70
CA PRO A 4 -40.83 12.81 7.49
C PRO A 4 -41.58 13.59 8.57
N SER A 5 -41.05 13.64 9.79
CA SER A 5 -41.70 14.39 10.86
C SER A 5 -41.78 15.89 10.52
N PRO A 6 -42.86 16.59 10.92
CA PRO A 6 -42.98 18.04 10.69
C PRO A 6 -41.78 18.83 11.20
N LYS A 7 -41.19 18.38 12.32
CA LYS A 7 -39.99 18.98 12.93
C LYS A 7 -38.75 18.85 12.05
N ALA A 8 -38.56 17.71 11.38
CA ALA A 8 -37.41 17.48 10.50
C ALA A 8 -37.48 18.37 9.24
N ILE A 9 -38.67 18.55 8.68
CA ILE A 9 -38.90 19.47 7.55
C ILE A 9 -38.62 20.93 7.96
N ASP A 10 -38.97 21.31 9.18
CA ASP A 10 -38.72 22.66 9.69
C ASP A 10 -37.21 22.94 9.84
N GLU A 11 -36.39 21.94 10.18
CA GLU A 11 -34.92 22.09 10.20
C GLU A 11 -34.33 22.24 8.78
N VAL A 12 -34.84 21.48 7.80
CA VAL A 12 -34.45 21.66 6.39
C VAL A 12 -34.77 23.07 5.90
N ALA A 13 -35.94 23.61 6.27
CA ALA A 13 -36.32 24.97 5.89
C ALA A 13 -35.33 26.02 6.42
N LYS A 14 -34.79 25.84 7.64
CA LYS A 14 -33.75 26.74 8.18
C LYS A 14 -32.47 26.70 7.36
N VAL A 15 -32.00 25.51 6.96
CA VAL A 15 -30.82 25.36 6.11
C VAL A 15 -31.03 26.07 4.77
N VAL A 16 -32.19 25.90 4.14
CA VAL A 16 -32.53 26.59 2.87
C VAL A 16 -32.49 28.11 3.07
N TRP A 17 -33.15 28.64 4.11
CA TRP A 17 -33.14 30.08 4.38
C TRP A 17 -31.72 30.61 4.61
N ALA A 18 -30.94 29.94 5.46
CA ALA A 18 -29.58 30.35 5.77
C ALA A 18 -28.67 30.30 4.54
N SER A 19 -28.81 29.27 3.70
CA SER A 19 -28.06 29.12 2.44
C SER A 19 -28.37 30.24 1.45
N HIS A 20 -29.64 30.62 1.30
CA HIS A 20 -30.03 31.75 0.44
C HIS A 20 -29.50 33.09 0.98
N ILE A 21 -29.58 33.34 2.29
CA ILE A 21 -29.04 34.56 2.91
C ILE A 21 -27.53 34.65 2.70
N LEU A 22 -26.80 33.55 2.95
CA LEU A 22 -25.37 33.46 2.67
C LEU A 22 -25.09 33.69 1.18
N SER A 23 -25.96 33.18 0.30
CA SER A 23 -25.77 33.34 -1.13
C SER A 23 -25.95 34.76 -1.65
N TYR A 24 -26.78 35.55 -0.97
CA TYR A 24 -27.00 36.97 -1.31
C TYR A 24 -25.87 37.85 -0.81
N TRP A 25 -25.24 37.46 0.30
CA TRP A 25 -24.11 38.18 0.87
C TRP A 25 -22.82 37.95 0.10
N ASN A 26 -22.61 36.72 -0.35
CA ASN A 26 -21.41 36.35 -1.10
C ASN A 26 -21.73 36.31 -2.60
N PRO A 27 -21.33 37.31 -3.42
CA PRO A 27 -21.62 37.30 -4.85
C PRO A 27 -21.02 36.10 -5.60
N TYR A 28 -20.03 35.40 -5.02
CA TYR A 28 -19.43 34.18 -5.59
C TYR A 28 -20.27 32.91 -5.38
N THR A 29 -21.55 33.03 -5.02
CA THR A 29 -22.44 31.90 -4.69
C THR A 29 -23.81 31.97 -5.37
N THR A 30 -23.96 32.81 -6.41
CA THR A 30 -25.22 32.97 -7.13
C THR A 30 -25.69 31.65 -7.78
N PRO A 31 -26.98 31.29 -7.64
CA PRO A 31 -27.55 30.15 -8.36
C PRO A 31 -27.66 30.47 -9.85
N MET A 32 -27.56 29.44 -10.70
CA MET A 32 -27.84 29.52 -12.13
C MET A 32 -29.17 30.23 -12.38
N SER A 33 -29.13 31.30 -13.18
CA SER A 33 -30.31 32.00 -13.65
C SER A 33 -30.89 31.26 -14.86
N ASP A 34 -32.02 30.58 -14.67
CA ASP A 34 -32.92 30.22 -15.77
C ASP A 34 -33.58 31.51 -16.27
N LYS A 35 -33.20 32.01 -17.45
CA LYS A 35 -34.00 32.99 -18.19
C LYS A 35 -34.57 32.36 -19.47
N PRO A 36 -35.88 32.48 -19.73
CA PRO A 36 -36.47 32.09 -21.01
C PRO A 36 -36.04 33.05 -22.11
N LEU A 37 -35.83 32.51 -23.32
CA LEU A 37 -35.42 33.22 -24.53
C LEU A 37 -36.44 34.27 -25.05
N GLN A 38 -35.88 35.34 -25.66
CA GLN A 38 -36.38 36.24 -26.72
C GLN A 38 -36.66 37.73 -26.35
N PRO A 39 -36.64 38.70 -27.31
CA PRO A 39 -35.48 39.11 -28.10
C PRO A 39 -35.29 40.65 -28.19
N LYS A 40 -34.05 41.05 -28.57
CA LYS A 40 -33.62 42.25 -29.33
C LYS A 40 -33.27 43.60 -28.64
N HIS A 41 -32.05 44.02 -29.02
CA HIS A 41 -31.46 45.36 -29.24
C HIS A 41 -30.75 46.12 -28.08
N THR A 42 -29.48 46.40 -28.39
CA THR A 42 -28.33 47.04 -27.70
C THR A 42 -28.50 48.51 -27.28
N PRO A 43 -27.56 49.16 -26.54
CA PRO A 43 -26.25 48.68 -26.04
C PRO A 43 -25.96 48.96 -24.53
N SER A 44 -24.87 48.35 -24.07
CA SER A 44 -24.03 48.67 -22.90
C SER A 44 -24.33 47.99 -21.55
N ASP A 45 -23.24 47.42 -21.06
CA ASP A 45 -22.81 47.23 -19.67
C ASP A 45 -23.05 45.88 -18.96
N HIS A 46 -21.90 45.20 -18.84
CA HIS A 46 -21.46 44.23 -17.84
C HIS A 46 -22.16 42.85 -17.79
N ASP A 47 -21.72 41.98 -18.70
CA ASP A 47 -21.71 40.53 -18.45
C ASP A 47 -20.70 40.23 -17.33
N THR A 48 -21.20 39.86 -16.16
CA THR A 48 -20.39 39.41 -15.03
C THR A 48 -19.77 38.05 -15.36
N THR A 49 -18.50 38.07 -15.75
CA THR A 49 -17.65 36.92 -16.02
C THR A 49 -17.36 36.12 -14.75
N ASP A 50 -17.60 34.80 -14.82
CA ASP A 50 -17.33 33.79 -13.78
C ASP A 50 -15.82 33.55 -13.49
N ASP A 51 -14.92 34.41 -13.99
CA ASP A 51 -13.48 34.26 -13.83
C ASP A 51 -12.80 35.65 -13.83
N GLU A 52 -12.71 36.30 -12.66
CA GLU A 52 -11.76 37.41 -12.45
C GLU A 52 -10.76 37.08 -11.33
N ASP A 53 -9.51 36.95 -11.79
CA ASP A 53 -8.19 37.12 -11.18
C ASP A 53 -7.76 36.43 -9.87
N TYR A 54 -6.42 36.34 -9.75
CA TYR A 54 -5.56 36.09 -8.59
C TYR A 54 -4.85 34.74 -8.49
N LEU A 55 -3.65 34.87 -7.91
CA LEU A 55 -2.44 34.06 -8.00
C LEU A 55 -2.62 32.58 -7.65
N ASP A 56 -1.77 31.78 -8.30
CA ASP A 56 -1.51 30.37 -8.03
C ASP A 56 -1.05 30.21 -6.57
N SER A 57 -2.00 30.07 -5.64
CA SER A 57 -1.69 29.32 -4.44
C SER A 57 -1.54 27.89 -4.93
N LEU A 58 -0.29 27.40 -4.97
CA LEU A 58 0.04 25.99 -5.01
C LEU A 58 -1.08 25.25 -4.27
N ASP A 59 -1.76 24.33 -4.96
CA ASP A 59 -2.73 23.44 -4.33
C ASP A 59 -1.97 22.73 -3.19
N ILE A 60 -2.02 23.32 -1.99
CA ILE A 60 -1.61 22.66 -0.76
C ILE A 60 -2.74 21.68 -0.51
N ASP A 61 -2.64 20.54 -1.17
CA ASP A 61 -3.22 19.33 -0.65
C ASP A 61 -2.70 19.22 0.79
N ASN A 62 -3.61 19.39 1.75
CA ASN A 62 -3.42 18.87 3.10
C ASN A 62 -3.43 17.34 3.02
N ALA A 63 -2.44 16.79 2.33
CA ALA A 63 -1.93 15.45 2.54
C ALA A 63 -0.95 15.56 3.70
N SER A 64 -1.41 15.11 4.86
CA SER A 64 -0.57 14.63 5.95
C SER A 64 0.65 13.90 5.38
N THR A 65 1.82 14.51 5.44
CA THR A 65 3.06 13.98 4.89
C THR A 65 3.55 12.81 5.74
N ASP A 66 3.64 11.66 5.07
CA ASP A 66 4.61 10.58 5.24
C ASP A 66 4.60 9.67 6.47
N THR A 67 3.55 8.83 6.55
CA THR A 67 3.71 7.47 7.11
C THR A 67 2.84 6.40 6.44
N ALA A 68 2.51 6.53 5.15
CA ALA A 68 1.60 5.60 4.49
C ALA A 68 2.00 5.18 3.06
N LEU A 69 3.24 5.41 2.63
CA LEU A 69 3.67 5.24 1.23
C LEU A 69 3.54 3.82 0.64
N LEU A 70 3.38 2.77 1.45
CA LEU A 70 3.12 1.40 0.96
C LEU A 70 1.62 1.08 0.77
N ALA A 71 0.72 1.85 1.38
CA ALA A 71 -0.73 1.78 1.16
C ALA A 71 -1.27 2.96 0.33
N VAL A 72 -0.53 4.07 0.25
CA VAL A 72 -0.90 5.32 -0.43
C VAL A 72 -0.83 5.19 -1.95
N GLY A 73 0.12 4.44 -2.51
CA GLY A 73 0.20 4.24 -3.96
C GLY A 73 -1.07 3.60 -4.52
N ASP A 74 -1.57 2.57 -3.85
CA ASP A 74 -2.76 1.83 -4.27
C ASP A 74 -4.06 2.61 -3.96
N LYS A 75 -4.07 3.43 -2.89
CA LYS A 75 -5.19 4.33 -2.57
C LYS A 75 -5.30 5.51 -3.55
N ALA A 76 -4.19 6.16 -3.88
CA ALA A 76 -4.17 7.31 -4.80
C ALA A 76 -4.62 6.90 -6.21
N LEU A 77 -4.22 5.70 -6.68
CA LEU A 77 -4.70 5.14 -7.94
C LEU A 77 -6.22 4.94 -7.92
N ARG A 78 -6.78 4.39 -6.84
CA ARG A 78 -8.24 4.22 -6.69
C ARG A 78 -9.00 5.54 -6.63
N GLU A 79 -8.49 6.51 -5.87
CA GLU A 79 -9.09 7.86 -5.80
C GLU A 79 -9.07 8.52 -7.18
N LYS A 80 -7.96 8.39 -7.92
CA LYS A 80 -7.85 8.89 -9.30
C LYS A 80 -8.79 8.17 -10.25
N PHE A 81 -8.90 6.85 -10.18
CA PHE A 81 -9.82 6.05 -10.99
C PHE A 81 -11.28 6.53 -10.82
N LEU A 82 -11.72 6.73 -9.57
CA LEU A 82 -13.06 7.25 -9.27
C LEU A 82 -13.27 8.69 -9.77
N ASN A 83 -12.24 9.55 -9.64
CA ASN A 83 -12.29 10.91 -10.17
C ASN A 83 -12.42 10.90 -11.70
N SER A 84 -11.59 10.13 -12.41
CA SER A 84 -11.59 10.05 -13.88
C SER A 84 -12.91 9.47 -14.43
N ILE A 85 -13.51 8.47 -13.78
CA ILE A 85 -14.87 8.01 -14.12
C ILE A 85 -15.88 9.14 -13.95
N SER A 86 -15.85 9.83 -12.80
CA SER A 86 -16.80 10.90 -12.51
C SER A 86 -16.66 12.06 -13.50
N GLU A 87 -15.44 12.40 -13.88
CA GLU A 87 -15.12 13.45 -14.84
C GLU A 87 -15.62 13.12 -16.26
N LEU A 88 -15.45 11.88 -16.73
CA LEU A 88 -15.98 11.42 -18.02
C LEU A 88 -17.51 11.37 -18.05
N LEU A 89 -18.15 10.91 -16.96
CA LEU A 89 -19.61 10.83 -16.85
C LEU A 89 -20.29 12.21 -16.66
N ALA A 90 -19.51 13.24 -16.38
CA ALA A 90 -19.98 14.63 -16.34
C ALA A 90 -19.91 15.28 -17.74
N HIS A 91 -20.38 14.57 -18.76
CA HIS A 91 -20.18 14.88 -20.18
C HIS A 91 -20.81 16.19 -20.69
N THR A 92 -21.70 16.81 -19.90
CA THR A 92 -22.27 18.15 -20.15
C THR A 92 -21.80 19.15 -19.11
N LYS A 93 -21.60 20.42 -19.49
CA LYS A 93 -21.24 21.47 -18.53
C LYS A 93 -22.49 21.87 -17.73
N GLY A 94 -22.35 21.87 -16.40
CA GLY A 94 -23.36 22.42 -15.50
C GLY A 94 -23.31 21.77 -14.12
N GLY A 95 -23.93 22.40 -13.12
CA GLY A 95 -24.09 21.79 -11.79
C GLY A 95 -24.99 20.54 -11.84
N GLU A 96 -25.92 20.50 -12.78
CA GLU A 96 -26.90 19.42 -12.97
C GLU A 96 -26.29 18.10 -13.49
N HIS A 97 -25.11 18.19 -14.10
CA HIS A 97 -24.40 17.05 -14.68
C HIS A 97 -23.18 16.64 -13.84
N VAL A 98 -23.06 17.18 -12.62
CA VAL A 98 -22.00 16.76 -11.68
C VAL A 98 -22.27 15.31 -11.29
N THR A 99 -21.19 14.52 -11.32
CA THR A 99 -21.20 13.09 -11.05
C THR A 99 -20.24 12.79 -9.91
N ALA A 100 -20.61 11.81 -9.08
CA ALA A 100 -19.74 11.22 -8.08
C ALA A 100 -19.77 9.68 -8.18
N ALA A 101 -18.68 9.06 -7.75
CA ALA A 101 -18.47 7.62 -7.76
C ALA A 101 -17.87 7.12 -6.43
N ALA A 102 -18.28 5.92 -6.00
CA ALA A 102 -17.74 5.24 -4.83
C ALA A 102 -17.36 3.80 -5.17
N LEU A 103 -16.23 3.31 -4.63
CA LEU A 103 -15.67 2.00 -4.94
C LEU A 103 -16.00 0.95 -3.87
N ARG A 104 -16.44 -0.22 -4.32
CA ARG A 104 -16.41 -1.46 -3.54
C ARG A 104 -15.60 -2.52 -4.28
N GLU A 105 -14.60 -3.07 -3.60
CA GLU A 105 -13.79 -4.15 -4.14
C GLU A 105 -14.33 -5.52 -3.70
N LYS A 106 -14.35 -6.45 -4.65
CA LYS A 106 -14.56 -7.88 -4.46
C LYS A 106 -13.27 -8.62 -4.85
N GLU A 107 -13.23 -9.93 -4.64
CA GLU A 107 -12.04 -10.76 -4.87
C GLU A 107 -11.49 -10.61 -6.30
N ASP A 108 -12.36 -10.65 -7.32
CA ASP A 108 -11.97 -10.61 -8.74
C ASP A 108 -12.61 -9.46 -9.55
N ALA A 109 -13.34 -8.56 -8.89
CA ALA A 109 -14.09 -7.51 -9.58
C ALA A 109 -14.28 -6.28 -8.69
N ILE A 110 -14.61 -5.16 -9.31
CA ILE A 110 -15.02 -3.95 -8.61
C ILE A 110 -16.44 -3.56 -8.93
N GLU A 111 -17.14 -3.06 -7.92
CA GLU A 111 -18.42 -2.39 -8.08
C GLU A 111 -18.26 -0.90 -7.85
N ILE A 112 -18.89 -0.11 -8.71
CA ILE A 112 -18.81 1.35 -8.65
C ILE A 112 -20.23 1.89 -8.55
N ASP A 113 -20.58 2.38 -7.37
CA ASP A 113 -21.81 3.15 -7.21
C ASP A 113 -21.58 4.53 -7.85
N ILE A 114 -22.42 4.90 -8.81
CA ILE A 114 -22.37 6.19 -9.48
C ILE A 114 -23.67 6.97 -9.29
N ALA A 115 -23.54 8.26 -9.01
CA ALA A 115 -24.66 9.18 -8.85
C ALA A 115 -24.41 10.44 -9.68
N ARG A 116 -25.44 10.91 -10.38
CA ARG A 116 -25.46 12.19 -11.10
C ARG A 116 -26.64 13.00 -10.62
N ASN A 117 -26.49 14.32 -10.48
CA ASN A 117 -27.54 15.20 -9.94
C ASN A 117 -28.89 15.06 -10.67
N THR A 118 -28.85 14.79 -11.99
CA THR A 118 -30.02 14.57 -12.85
C THR A 118 -30.32 13.11 -13.19
N GLY A 119 -29.55 12.15 -12.65
CA GLY A 119 -29.66 10.73 -12.97
C GLY A 119 -29.10 10.36 -14.34
N PHE A 120 -29.16 9.08 -14.73
CA PHE A 120 -28.54 8.53 -15.95
C PHE A 120 -29.58 8.14 -17.01
N GLY A 121 -29.31 8.49 -18.27
CA GLY A 121 -30.13 8.22 -19.45
C GLY A 121 -29.65 7.02 -20.27
N ARG A 122 -30.26 6.83 -21.45
CA ARG A 122 -29.94 5.69 -22.34
C ARG A 122 -28.54 5.77 -22.93
N GLU A 123 -28.11 6.97 -23.34
CA GLU A 123 -26.77 7.21 -23.88
C GLU A 123 -25.67 6.85 -22.86
N ASP A 124 -25.86 7.25 -21.59
CA ASP A 124 -24.94 6.90 -20.50
C ASP A 124 -24.84 5.39 -20.29
N ASN A 125 -25.94 4.66 -20.43
CA ASN A 125 -25.94 3.20 -20.28
C ASN A 125 -25.11 2.50 -21.35
N ASN A 126 -25.20 2.99 -22.60
CA ASN A 126 -24.39 2.48 -23.69
C ASN A 126 -22.91 2.78 -23.42
N TYR A 127 -22.60 4.03 -23.06
CA TYR A 127 -21.24 4.45 -22.76
C TYR A 127 -20.61 3.65 -21.61
N LEU A 128 -21.33 3.45 -20.50
CA LEU A 128 -20.85 2.66 -19.36
C LEU A 128 -20.59 1.19 -19.73
N SER A 129 -21.39 0.64 -20.64
CA SER A 129 -21.20 -0.73 -21.15
C SER A 129 -19.95 -0.82 -22.03
N SER A 130 -19.76 0.16 -22.92
CA SER A 130 -18.55 0.30 -23.74
C SER A 130 -17.31 0.51 -22.87
N LEU A 131 -17.39 1.34 -21.81
CA LEU A 131 -16.31 1.58 -20.86
C LEU A 131 -15.92 0.31 -20.09
N ALA A 132 -16.89 -0.47 -19.61
CA ALA A 132 -16.60 -1.74 -18.95
C ALA A 132 -15.87 -2.72 -19.89
N ARG A 133 -16.31 -2.81 -21.15
CA ARG A 133 -15.67 -3.63 -22.20
C ARG A 133 -14.26 -3.12 -22.55
N PHE A 134 -14.07 -1.80 -22.61
CA PHE A 134 -12.75 -1.22 -22.82
C PHE A 134 -11.79 -1.61 -21.71
N LEU A 135 -12.21 -1.47 -20.44
CA LEU A 135 -11.40 -1.82 -19.27
C LEU A 135 -11.06 -3.31 -19.22
N SER A 136 -12.00 -4.19 -19.61
CA SER A 136 -11.76 -5.64 -19.60
C SER A 136 -10.65 -6.07 -20.56
N ARG A 137 -10.52 -5.39 -21.71
CA ARG A 137 -9.51 -5.70 -22.74
C ARG A 137 -8.10 -5.23 -22.41
N GLN A 138 -7.94 -4.36 -21.42
CA GLN A 138 -6.63 -3.78 -21.06
C GLN A 138 -5.63 -4.83 -20.53
N GLY A 139 -6.06 -6.07 -20.28
CA GLY A 139 -5.22 -7.19 -19.88
C GLY A 139 -4.87 -8.19 -20.99
N GLU A 140 -5.38 -8.02 -22.21
CA GLU A 140 -5.15 -8.94 -23.33
C GLU A 140 -3.84 -8.62 -24.06
N THR A 141 -3.18 -9.63 -24.65
CA THR A 141 -1.99 -9.42 -25.51
C THR A 141 -2.33 -8.46 -26.64
N PHE A 142 -1.42 -7.52 -26.92
CA PHE A 142 -1.56 -6.56 -28.03
C PHE A 142 -1.91 -7.29 -29.32
N SER A 143 -3.11 -7.04 -29.83
CA SER A 143 -3.58 -7.50 -31.13
C SER A 143 -4.04 -6.29 -31.93
N ASP A 144 -3.87 -6.35 -33.26
CA ASP A 144 -4.26 -5.26 -34.15
C ASP A 144 -5.77 -4.95 -34.08
N GLN A 145 -6.60 -5.94 -33.75
CA GLN A 145 -8.03 -5.72 -33.57
C GLN A 145 -8.35 -4.99 -32.25
N ASN A 146 -7.66 -5.33 -31.17
CA ASN A 146 -7.88 -4.67 -29.87
C ASN A 146 -7.41 -3.21 -29.89
N SER A 147 -6.34 -2.89 -30.62
CA SER A 147 -5.89 -1.50 -30.78
C SER A 147 -6.90 -0.67 -31.56
N VAL A 148 -7.44 -1.18 -32.66
CA VAL A 148 -8.51 -0.53 -33.45
C VAL A 148 -9.73 -0.28 -32.58
N ASP A 149 -10.22 -1.30 -31.88
CA ASP A 149 -11.39 -1.19 -31.02
C ASP A 149 -11.20 -0.18 -29.86
N ASP A 150 -9.98 -0.03 -29.35
CA ASP A 150 -9.65 0.92 -28.29
C ASP A 150 -9.58 2.36 -28.83
N HIS A 151 -9.09 2.55 -30.06
CA HIS A 151 -9.15 3.83 -30.77
C HIS A 151 -10.59 4.22 -31.14
N ASP A 152 -11.42 3.25 -31.56
CA ASP A 152 -12.85 3.47 -31.79
C ASP A 152 -13.56 3.89 -30.49
N PHE A 153 -13.22 3.28 -29.36
CA PHE A 153 -13.77 3.67 -28.06
C PHE A 153 -13.27 5.04 -27.58
N LEU A 154 -12.02 5.41 -27.90
CA LEU A 154 -11.54 6.78 -27.67
C LEU A 154 -12.40 7.79 -28.44
N ARG A 155 -12.68 7.52 -29.72
CA ARG A 155 -13.58 8.35 -30.54
C ARG A 155 -14.98 8.44 -29.92
N GLU A 156 -15.55 7.31 -29.50
CA GLU A 156 -16.83 7.26 -28.77
C GLU A 156 -16.81 8.13 -27.50
N THR A 157 -15.72 8.04 -26.71
CA THR A 157 -15.54 8.82 -25.47
C THR A 157 -15.47 10.33 -25.73
N ILE A 158 -14.78 10.75 -26.79
CA ILE A 158 -14.69 12.15 -27.18
C ILE A 158 -16.06 12.66 -27.63
N ILE A 159 -16.78 11.89 -28.46
CA ILE A 159 -18.11 12.24 -28.94
C ILE A 159 -19.12 12.34 -27.79
N TYR A 160 -19.10 11.38 -26.86
CA TYR A 160 -19.93 11.40 -25.65
C TYR A 160 -19.72 12.70 -24.84
N ASN A 161 -18.49 13.20 -24.79
CA ASN A 161 -18.10 14.45 -24.11
C ASN A 161 -18.22 15.72 -24.98
N ALA A 162 -18.72 15.63 -26.21
CA ALA A 162 -18.70 16.74 -27.19
C ALA A 162 -19.37 18.02 -26.67
N SER A 163 -20.46 17.91 -25.90
CA SER A 163 -21.15 19.07 -25.32
C SER A 163 -20.23 19.89 -24.39
N ARG A 164 -19.50 19.22 -23.49
CA ARG A 164 -18.53 19.86 -22.61
C ARG A 164 -17.29 20.36 -23.38
N VAL A 165 -16.83 19.60 -24.38
CA VAL A 165 -15.71 19.99 -25.25
C VAL A 165 -16.04 21.29 -25.98
N ASN A 166 -17.21 21.39 -26.63
CA ASN A 166 -17.64 22.60 -27.35
C ASN A 166 -17.57 23.84 -26.46
N HIS A 167 -18.03 23.73 -25.22
CA HIS A 167 -17.94 24.85 -24.27
C HIS A 167 -16.49 25.20 -23.90
N GLY A 168 -15.61 24.21 -23.79
CA GLY A 168 -14.17 24.43 -23.64
C GLY A 168 -13.55 25.15 -24.84
N VAL A 169 -14.01 24.82 -26.05
CA VAL A 169 -13.54 25.45 -27.29
C VAL A 169 -13.99 26.90 -27.38
N GLU A 170 -15.24 27.22 -27.05
CA GLU A 170 -15.73 28.61 -26.96
C GLU A 170 -14.84 29.46 -26.05
N LYS A 171 -14.51 28.91 -24.87
CA LYS A 171 -13.64 29.58 -23.90
C LYS A 171 -12.21 29.74 -24.44
N ALA A 172 -11.67 28.71 -25.09
CA ALA A 172 -10.34 28.77 -25.71
C ALA A 172 -10.31 29.84 -26.80
N ALA A 173 -11.29 29.85 -27.71
CA ALA A 173 -11.41 30.83 -28.77
C ALA A 173 -11.49 32.26 -28.22
N GLN A 174 -12.27 32.50 -27.17
CA GLN A 174 -12.34 33.82 -26.51
C GLN A 174 -11.00 34.30 -25.95
N LEU A 175 -10.21 33.38 -25.35
CA LEU A 175 -8.87 33.70 -24.84
C LEU A 175 -7.88 34.00 -25.99
N LEU A 176 -8.06 33.34 -27.15
CA LEU A 176 -7.17 33.46 -28.30
C LEU A 176 -7.50 34.65 -29.22
N GLN A 177 -8.77 35.03 -29.37
CA GLN A 177 -9.25 36.09 -30.28
C GLN A 177 -8.64 37.48 -30.03
N ARG A 178 -8.02 37.71 -28.87
CA ARG A 178 -7.37 38.99 -28.51
C ARG A 178 -5.85 39.03 -28.78
N SER A 179 -5.26 37.95 -29.29
CA SER A 179 -3.80 37.83 -29.42
C SER A 179 -3.32 37.75 -30.88
N PRO A 180 -2.33 38.57 -31.30
CA PRO A 180 -1.73 38.44 -32.61
C PRO A 180 -0.88 37.16 -32.69
N LEU A 181 -1.19 36.29 -33.64
CA LEU A 181 -0.46 35.05 -33.89
C LEU A 181 0.92 35.34 -34.50
N ARG A 182 1.98 34.85 -33.85
CA ARG A 182 3.34 34.87 -34.41
C ARG A 182 3.72 33.49 -34.94
N PRO A 183 4.01 33.33 -36.25
CA PRO A 183 4.53 32.08 -36.77
C PRO A 183 5.94 31.83 -36.21
N ILE A 184 6.19 30.60 -35.74
CA ILE A 184 7.52 30.18 -35.26
C ILE A 184 8.42 29.92 -36.47
N LEU A 185 9.62 30.51 -36.51
CA LEU A 185 10.64 30.16 -37.50
C LEU A 185 11.22 28.79 -37.12
N ARG A 186 11.05 27.78 -37.99
CA ARG A 186 11.61 26.44 -37.78
C ARG A 186 13.14 26.49 -37.76
N SER A 187 13.76 26.18 -36.61
CA SER A 187 15.18 25.84 -36.55
C SER A 187 15.36 24.37 -36.91
N SER A 188 16.16 24.08 -37.93
CA SER A 188 16.40 22.77 -38.55
C SER A 188 17.14 21.74 -37.68
N SER A 189 17.02 21.82 -36.35
CA SER A 189 17.73 20.95 -35.41
C SER A 189 16.85 20.60 -34.20
N GLU A 190 15.65 20.07 -34.43
CA GLU A 190 14.95 19.34 -33.37
C GLU A 190 15.35 17.87 -33.48
N SER A 191 16.16 17.42 -32.53
CA SER A 191 16.45 16.00 -32.31
C SER A 191 15.11 15.27 -32.14
N GLN A 192 14.82 14.31 -33.02
CA GLN A 192 13.65 13.44 -32.94
C GLN A 192 13.59 12.79 -31.55
N SER A 193 12.73 13.31 -30.67
CA SER A 193 12.51 12.70 -29.36
C SER A 193 11.76 11.38 -29.54
N LYS A 194 12.09 10.39 -28.71
CA LYS A 194 11.55 9.02 -28.76
C LYS A 194 10.08 8.91 -28.30
N ASP A 195 9.37 10.02 -28.10
CA ASP A 195 8.03 10.08 -27.48
C ASP A 195 6.86 10.15 -28.49
N LEU A 196 7.03 9.53 -29.65
CA LEU A 196 5.99 9.37 -30.67
C LEU A 196 5.10 8.15 -30.36
N THR A 197 4.53 8.09 -29.17
CA THR A 197 3.71 6.94 -28.73
C THR A 197 2.22 7.22 -28.92
N CYS A 198 1.43 6.17 -29.16
CA CYS A 198 -0.03 6.21 -29.16
C CYS A 198 -0.62 6.95 -27.95
N LEU A 199 -1.73 7.69 -28.12
CA LEU A 199 -2.42 8.43 -27.05
C LEU A 199 -2.82 7.55 -25.86
N LEU A 200 -3.30 6.33 -26.14
CA LEU A 200 -3.66 5.34 -25.13
C LEU A 200 -2.47 4.45 -24.70
N GLY A 201 -1.37 4.49 -25.45
CA GLY A 201 -0.25 3.56 -25.29
C GLY A 201 -0.61 2.12 -25.67
N CYS A 202 -1.62 1.92 -26.53
CA CYS A 202 -2.07 0.60 -26.98
C CYS A 202 -1.32 0.09 -28.23
N CYS A 203 -0.57 0.94 -28.93
CA CYS A 203 0.23 0.56 -30.09
C CYS A 203 1.54 1.35 -30.18
N SER A 204 2.51 0.80 -30.91
CA SER A 204 3.84 1.40 -31.13
C SER A 204 3.84 2.44 -32.26
N GLU A 205 2.68 2.75 -32.84
CA GLU A 205 2.57 3.70 -33.94
C GLU A 205 2.66 5.15 -33.45
N ALA A 206 3.39 5.95 -34.22
CA ALA A 206 3.50 7.39 -34.00
C ALA A 206 2.19 8.08 -34.31
N HIS A 207 1.67 8.89 -33.38
CA HIS A 207 0.51 9.71 -33.65
C HIS A 207 0.86 10.73 -34.75
N PRO A 208 0.17 10.75 -35.91
CA PRO A 208 0.56 11.56 -37.06
C PRO A 208 0.70 13.07 -36.77
N LEU A 209 -0.05 13.55 -35.78
CA LEU A 209 -0.13 14.96 -35.38
C LEU A 209 0.83 15.37 -34.25
N ALA A 210 1.68 14.47 -33.75
CA ALA A 210 2.50 14.70 -32.55
C ALA A 210 3.53 15.84 -32.70
N PHE A 211 4.16 15.98 -33.87
CA PHE A 211 5.27 16.92 -34.05
C PHE A 211 4.88 18.41 -34.04
N ASN A 212 3.63 18.73 -34.42
CA ASN A 212 3.16 20.13 -34.56
C ASN A 212 1.84 20.38 -33.80
N ALA A 213 1.57 19.61 -32.74
CA ALA A 213 0.25 19.57 -32.13
C ALA A 213 -0.33 20.95 -31.76
N ILE A 214 0.48 21.85 -31.19
CA ILE A 214 0.06 23.21 -30.83
C ILE A 214 -0.15 24.10 -32.07
N GLU A 215 0.73 24.00 -33.06
CA GLU A 215 0.64 24.78 -34.30
C GLU A 215 -0.60 24.38 -35.13
N SER A 216 -0.98 23.10 -35.10
CA SER A 216 -2.20 22.59 -35.72
C SER A 216 -3.45 22.90 -34.92
N LEU A 217 -3.36 22.94 -33.59
CA LEU A 217 -4.52 23.19 -32.70
C LEU A 217 -5.04 24.62 -32.78
N ILE A 218 -4.16 25.62 -32.81
CA ILE A 218 -4.59 27.01 -32.73
C ILE A 218 -5.51 27.42 -33.90
N PRO A 219 -5.21 27.08 -35.17
CA PRO A 219 -6.13 27.30 -36.28
C PRO A 219 -7.48 26.62 -36.09
N GLU A 220 -7.49 25.36 -35.62
CA GLU A 220 -8.73 24.62 -35.35
C GLU A 220 -9.59 25.31 -34.28
N LEU A 221 -8.99 25.79 -33.19
CA LEU A 221 -9.72 26.52 -32.14
C LEU A 221 -10.29 27.86 -32.61
N LEU A 222 -9.64 28.51 -33.60
CA LEU A 222 -10.06 29.81 -34.13
C LEU A 222 -11.10 29.69 -35.25
N ASP A 223 -11.05 28.63 -36.07
CA ASP A 223 -12.04 28.34 -37.12
C ASP A 223 -13.26 27.56 -36.61
N PHE A 224 -13.26 27.16 -35.33
CA PHE A 224 -14.36 26.41 -34.73
C PHE A 224 -15.63 27.27 -34.58
N ASP A 225 -16.49 27.23 -35.59
CA ASP A 225 -17.78 27.94 -35.59
C ASP A 225 -18.85 27.08 -34.89
N VAL A 226 -19.05 27.29 -33.58
CA VAL A 226 -20.01 26.54 -32.75
C VAL A 226 -21.46 26.70 -33.24
N LEU A 227 -21.76 27.79 -33.94
CA LEU A 227 -23.11 28.24 -34.29
C LEU A 227 -23.47 28.11 -35.77
N LYS A 228 -22.54 27.71 -36.66
CA LYS A 228 -22.87 27.41 -38.05
C LYS A 228 -22.82 25.91 -38.32
N PRO A 229 -23.97 25.25 -38.59
CA PRO A 229 -23.92 24.06 -39.41
C PRO A 229 -23.46 24.53 -40.80
N LYS A 230 -22.15 24.51 -41.07
CA LYS A 230 -21.72 24.30 -42.45
C LYS A 230 -22.42 23.02 -42.89
N SER A 231 -22.80 22.91 -44.15
CA SER A 231 -23.39 21.70 -44.74
C SER A 231 -22.46 20.47 -44.74
N SER A 232 -21.45 20.48 -43.85
CA SER A 232 -20.49 19.43 -43.59
C SER A 232 -21.18 18.19 -43.05
N ALA A 233 -20.80 17.03 -43.56
CA ALA A 233 -21.30 15.74 -43.08
C ALA A 233 -21.06 15.61 -41.56
N LEU A 234 -21.98 15.01 -40.80
CA LEU A 234 -21.83 14.75 -39.36
C LEU A 234 -20.46 14.18 -38.99
N LEU A 235 -19.92 13.32 -39.86
CA LEU A 235 -18.61 12.71 -39.74
C LEU A 235 -17.45 13.73 -39.71
N GLU A 236 -17.51 14.79 -40.53
CA GLU A 236 -16.48 15.83 -40.57
C GLU A 236 -16.44 16.61 -39.26
N ARG A 237 -17.61 16.91 -38.68
CA ARG A 237 -17.72 17.59 -37.38
C ARG A 237 -17.20 16.72 -36.23
N GLU A 238 -17.53 15.43 -36.22
CA GLU A 238 -16.99 14.49 -35.24
C GLU A 238 -15.46 14.39 -35.32
N ASN A 239 -14.92 14.33 -36.54
CA ASN A 239 -13.47 14.28 -36.75
C ASN A 239 -12.78 15.55 -36.26
N GLN A 240 -13.37 16.72 -36.51
CA GLN A 240 -12.86 18.00 -36.00
C GLN A 240 -12.85 18.04 -34.46
N ILE A 241 -13.92 17.57 -33.81
CA ILE A 241 -13.98 17.50 -32.34
C ILE A 241 -12.90 16.55 -31.80
N CYS A 242 -12.66 15.41 -32.46
CA CYS A 242 -11.59 14.49 -32.07
C CYS A 242 -10.21 15.16 -32.15
N GLN A 243 -9.90 15.85 -33.25
CA GLN A 243 -8.65 16.58 -33.40
C GLN A 243 -8.44 17.64 -32.31
N ILE A 244 -9.49 18.41 -32.00
CA ILE A 244 -9.45 19.47 -30.97
C ILE A 244 -9.22 18.91 -29.56
N VAL A 245 -9.51 17.64 -29.31
CA VAL A 245 -9.28 16.97 -28.02
C VAL A 245 -7.94 16.22 -27.98
N GLU A 246 -7.56 15.58 -29.08
CA GLU A 246 -6.32 14.81 -29.21
C GLU A 246 -5.07 15.71 -29.28
N LEU A 247 -5.13 16.83 -30.02
CA LEU A 247 -4.01 17.75 -30.17
C LEU A 247 -3.55 18.37 -28.83
N PRO A 248 -4.44 18.89 -27.96
CA PRO A 248 -4.05 19.33 -26.62
C PRO A 248 -3.50 18.18 -25.76
N ALA A 249 -4.07 16.97 -25.86
CA ALA A 249 -3.59 15.82 -25.10
C ALA A 249 -2.17 15.41 -25.48
N LEU A 250 -1.81 15.52 -26.77
CA LEU A 250 -0.45 15.33 -27.26
C LEU A 250 0.49 16.44 -26.78
N ALA A 251 0.08 17.70 -26.93
CA ALA A 251 0.89 18.84 -26.52
C ALA A 251 1.25 18.77 -25.03
N LEU A 252 0.27 18.47 -24.18
CA LEU A 252 0.44 18.46 -22.72
C LEU A 252 1.34 17.34 -22.18
N ARG A 253 1.83 16.41 -23.02
CA ARG A 253 2.87 15.44 -22.64
C ARG A 253 4.19 16.11 -22.26
N SER A 254 4.51 17.25 -22.88
CA SER A 254 5.63 18.10 -22.49
C SER A 254 5.11 19.50 -22.14
N SER A 255 4.67 19.65 -20.88
CA SER A 255 3.99 20.87 -20.40
C SER A 255 4.91 22.10 -20.47
N ASP A 256 6.20 21.94 -20.18
CA ASP A 256 7.19 23.02 -20.20
C ASP A 256 7.51 23.51 -21.62
N GLU A 257 7.64 22.57 -22.56
CA GLU A 257 7.80 22.90 -23.99
C GLU A 257 6.55 23.56 -24.55
N THR A 258 5.37 23.03 -24.21
CA THR A 258 4.08 23.60 -24.62
C THR A 258 3.90 25.00 -24.09
N HIS A 259 4.19 25.23 -22.81
CA HIS A 259 4.14 26.53 -22.19
C HIS A 259 5.08 27.53 -22.91
N SER A 260 6.30 27.09 -23.23
CA SER A 260 7.29 27.91 -23.93
C SER A 260 6.86 28.25 -25.37
N LYS A 261 6.34 27.26 -26.12
CA LYS A 261 5.81 27.44 -27.48
C LYS A 261 4.61 28.38 -27.49
N LEU A 262 3.65 28.21 -26.59
CA LEU A 262 2.48 29.09 -26.46
C LEU A 262 2.88 30.52 -26.10
N LYS A 263 3.83 30.71 -25.17
CA LYS A 263 4.34 32.04 -24.81
C LYS A 263 4.95 32.78 -26.01
N ASN A 264 5.60 32.05 -26.92
CA ASN A 264 6.18 32.62 -28.14
C ASN A 264 5.12 32.93 -29.21
N MET A 265 4.14 32.04 -29.41
CA MET A 265 3.09 32.19 -30.42
C MET A 265 2.02 33.23 -30.05
N LEU A 266 1.73 33.36 -28.75
CA LEU A 266 0.62 34.14 -28.19
C LEU A 266 1.13 35.11 -27.12
N PRO A 267 1.94 36.13 -27.49
CA PRO A 267 2.60 37.01 -26.51
C PRO A 267 1.63 37.87 -25.70
N CYS A 268 0.38 38.01 -26.13
CA CYS A 268 -0.66 38.80 -25.46
C CYS A 268 -1.71 37.95 -24.73
N ALA A 269 -1.63 36.61 -24.83
CA ALA A 269 -2.58 35.72 -24.17
C ALA A 269 -2.13 35.40 -22.74
N ASP A 270 -3.10 35.20 -21.84
CA ASP A 270 -2.84 34.63 -20.52
C ASP A 270 -2.55 33.13 -20.67
N ILE A 271 -1.26 32.79 -20.76
CA ILE A 271 -0.78 31.42 -21.01
C ILE A 271 -1.26 30.45 -19.92
N ILE A 272 -1.42 30.90 -18.68
CA ILE A 272 -1.91 30.07 -17.58
C ILE A 272 -3.37 29.69 -17.84
N LYS A 273 -4.21 30.67 -18.20
CA LYS A 273 -5.62 30.42 -18.57
C LYS A 273 -5.75 29.56 -19.84
N VAL A 274 -4.86 29.76 -20.82
CA VAL A 274 -4.81 28.93 -22.04
C VAL A 274 -4.45 27.49 -21.69
N MET A 275 -3.34 27.25 -20.97
CA MET A 275 -2.91 25.91 -20.53
C MET A 275 -4.02 25.19 -19.74
N LYS A 276 -4.70 25.90 -18.83
CA LYS A 276 -5.84 25.36 -18.08
C LYS A 276 -7.01 24.93 -18.99
N THR A 277 -7.28 25.72 -20.03
CA THR A 277 -8.32 25.42 -21.00
C THR A 277 -7.92 24.22 -21.87
N LEU A 278 -6.67 24.15 -22.32
CA LEU A 278 -6.12 23.00 -23.03
C LEU A 278 -6.22 21.71 -22.22
N ARG A 279 -5.86 21.75 -20.92
CA ARG A 279 -6.04 20.62 -19.99
C ARG A 279 -7.50 20.18 -19.88
N THR A 280 -8.44 21.13 -19.93
CA THR A 280 -9.88 20.81 -19.91
C THR A 280 -10.34 20.16 -21.21
N LEU A 281 -9.81 20.59 -22.36
CA LEU A 281 -10.08 19.98 -23.67
C LEU A 281 -9.48 18.58 -23.78
N ALA A 282 -8.25 18.37 -23.30
CA ALA A 282 -7.56 17.07 -23.31
C ALA A 282 -8.21 16.01 -22.38
N ARG A 283 -9.09 16.45 -21.48
CA ARG A 283 -9.62 15.64 -20.37
C ARG A 283 -10.16 14.26 -20.80
N PRO A 284 -10.99 14.13 -21.85
CA PRO A 284 -11.52 12.83 -22.25
C PRO A 284 -10.42 11.81 -22.59
N VAL A 285 -9.37 12.26 -23.29
CA VAL A 285 -8.21 11.41 -23.63
C VAL A 285 -7.39 11.09 -22.37
N THR A 286 -7.10 12.09 -21.54
CA THR A 286 -6.26 11.89 -20.35
C THR A 286 -6.92 11.00 -19.31
N ASP A 287 -8.22 11.15 -19.07
CA ASP A 287 -8.94 10.30 -18.12
C ASP A 287 -9.05 8.88 -18.65
N LEU A 288 -9.35 8.69 -19.94
CA LEU A 288 -9.39 7.36 -20.54
C LEU A 288 -8.02 6.67 -20.50
N HIS A 289 -6.93 7.40 -20.76
CA HIS A 289 -5.56 6.89 -20.63
C HIS A 289 -5.26 6.44 -19.20
N VAL A 290 -5.63 7.26 -18.20
CA VAL A 290 -5.47 6.92 -16.77
C VAL A 290 -6.25 5.67 -16.41
N LEU A 291 -7.51 5.56 -16.84
CA LEU A 291 -8.34 4.38 -16.57
C LEU A 291 -7.75 3.12 -17.22
N SER A 292 -7.29 3.21 -18.47
CA SER A 292 -6.59 2.13 -19.18
C SER A 292 -5.35 1.68 -18.43
N HIS A 293 -4.52 2.63 -17.98
CA HIS A 293 -3.31 2.32 -17.26
C HIS A 293 -3.59 1.67 -15.90
N ILE A 294 -4.57 2.19 -15.15
CA ILE A 294 -4.98 1.59 -13.86
C ILE A 294 -5.52 0.18 -14.06
N ALA A 295 -6.32 -0.08 -15.10
CA ALA A 295 -6.81 -1.43 -15.41
C ALA A 295 -5.70 -2.39 -15.86
N ARG A 296 -4.64 -1.87 -16.52
CA ARG A 296 -3.42 -2.65 -16.81
C ARG A 296 -2.70 -3.04 -15.53
N LEU A 297 -2.53 -2.10 -14.60
CA LEU A 297 -1.89 -2.34 -13.31
C LEU A 297 -2.74 -3.27 -12.44
N LEU A 298 -4.01 -2.95 -12.16
CA LEU A 298 -4.84 -3.68 -11.22
C LEU A 298 -5.81 -4.62 -11.95
N PRO A 299 -5.61 -5.95 -11.96
CA PRO A 299 -6.45 -6.87 -12.74
C PRO A 299 -7.93 -6.86 -12.32
N SER A 300 -8.24 -6.62 -11.04
CA SER A 300 -9.62 -6.50 -10.56
C SER A 300 -10.39 -5.32 -11.18
N PHE A 301 -9.69 -4.31 -11.68
CA PHE A 301 -10.27 -3.12 -12.34
C PHE A 301 -10.62 -3.39 -13.82
N ARG A 302 -10.35 -4.60 -14.32
CA ARG A 302 -10.78 -5.08 -15.64
C ARG A 302 -12.21 -5.62 -15.61
N SER A 303 -12.69 -6.03 -14.44
CA SER A 303 -14.05 -6.51 -14.22
C SER A 303 -14.83 -5.48 -13.40
N VAL A 304 -15.53 -4.58 -14.08
CA VAL A 304 -16.21 -3.44 -13.47
C VAL A 304 -17.73 -3.54 -13.61
N LEU A 305 -18.44 -3.44 -12.49
CA LEU A 305 -19.89 -3.32 -12.45
C LEU A 305 -20.31 -1.91 -12.02
N PHE A 306 -20.95 -1.16 -12.92
CA PHE A 306 -21.49 0.15 -12.62
C PHE A 306 -22.91 0.07 -12.05
N ILE A 307 -23.10 0.59 -10.84
CA ILE A 307 -24.38 0.63 -10.13
C ILE A 307 -24.88 2.07 -10.11
N LYS A 308 -25.86 2.37 -10.97
CA LYS A 308 -26.43 3.71 -11.09
C LYS A 308 -27.46 3.97 -10.00
N LEU A 309 -27.29 5.06 -9.27
CA LEU A 309 -28.29 5.55 -8.34
C LEU A 309 -29.34 6.37 -9.10
N LEU A 310 -30.59 6.20 -8.69
CA LEU A 310 -31.68 7.07 -9.13
C LEU A 310 -31.69 8.33 -8.26
N PRO A 311 -31.76 9.52 -8.88
CA PRO A 311 -31.81 10.76 -8.13
C PRO A 311 -33.09 10.78 -7.27
N PRO A 312 -33.00 11.13 -5.98
CA PRO A 312 -34.18 11.25 -5.12
C PRO A 312 -35.15 12.28 -5.65
N ALA A 313 -36.44 12.10 -5.35
CA ALA A 313 -37.46 13.08 -5.69
C ALA A 313 -37.08 14.46 -5.10
N PRO A 314 -37.13 15.54 -5.91
CA PRO A 314 -36.77 16.86 -5.43
C PRO A 314 -37.66 17.32 -4.27
N VAL A 315 -37.09 18.01 -3.30
CA VAL A 315 -37.82 18.49 -2.13
C VAL A 315 -38.30 19.91 -2.37
N ARG A 316 -39.58 20.15 -2.10
CA ARG A 316 -40.18 21.49 -2.14
C ARG A 316 -40.67 21.89 -0.76
N LEU A 317 -40.27 23.06 -0.30
CA LEU A 317 -40.76 23.63 0.95
C LEU A 317 -42.27 23.92 0.84
N GLN A 318 -43.00 23.69 1.94
CA GLN A 318 -44.45 23.94 2.00
C GLN A 318 -44.75 25.43 2.08
N LYS A 319 -46.00 25.83 1.78
CA LYS A 319 -46.45 27.24 1.85
C LYS A 319 -46.13 27.91 3.20
N ARG A 320 -46.20 27.16 4.31
CA ARG A 320 -45.89 27.66 5.67
C ARG A 320 -44.44 28.09 5.88
N HIS A 321 -43.52 27.59 5.05
CA HIS A 321 -42.09 27.88 5.10
C HIS A 321 -41.67 29.07 4.24
N LYS A 322 -42.62 29.71 3.54
CA LYS A 322 -42.38 30.93 2.75
C LYS A 322 -42.27 32.16 3.65
N GLN A 323 -41.10 32.36 4.23
CA GLN A 323 -40.82 33.47 5.15
C GLN A 323 -40.21 34.66 4.39
N THR A 324 -40.45 35.89 4.87
CA THR A 324 -39.63 37.06 4.47
C THR A 324 -38.21 36.91 5.01
N VAL A 325 -37.22 37.58 4.41
CA VAL A 325 -35.84 37.59 4.93
C VAL A 325 -35.80 37.98 6.40
N LYS A 326 -36.54 39.02 6.81
CA LYS A 326 -36.60 39.47 8.21
C LYS A 326 -37.13 38.39 9.16
N GLN A 327 -38.17 37.66 8.75
CA GLN A 327 -38.72 36.56 9.54
C GLN A 327 -37.74 35.38 9.62
N ALA A 328 -37.10 35.03 8.50
CA ALA A 328 -36.08 33.99 8.46
C ALA A 328 -34.88 34.35 9.34
N TRP A 329 -34.39 35.59 9.26
CA TRP A 329 -33.31 36.12 10.09
C TRP A 329 -33.59 35.97 11.58
N LYS A 330 -34.80 36.36 12.02
CA LYS A 330 -35.24 36.20 13.40
C LYS A 330 -35.33 34.73 13.81
N LYS A 331 -35.87 33.86 12.95
CA LYS A 331 -35.99 32.41 13.22
C LYS A 331 -34.64 31.69 13.26
N LEU A 332 -33.67 32.16 12.49
CA LEU A 332 -32.29 31.68 12.50
C LEU A 332 -31.48 32.20 13.70
N GLN A 333 -32.03 33.15 14.47
CA GLN A 333 -31.36 33.76 15.63
C GLN A 333 -30.03 34.43 15.25
N LEU A 334 -29.98 35.05 14.07
CA LEU A 334 -28.82 35.84 13.64
C LEU A 334 -28.77 37.17 14.41
N PRO A 335 -27.56 37.76 14.60
CA PRO A 335 -27.39 39.01 15.33
C PRO A 335 -28.34 40.12 14.86
N ALA A 336 -28.82 40.92 15.81
CA ALA A 336 -29.57 42.14 15.48
C ALA A 336 -28.61 43.14 14.84
N ILE A 337 -28.98 43.68 13.68
CA ILE A 337 -28.20 44.73 13.02
C ILE A 337 -28.88 46.06 13.33
N ASP A 338 -28.19 46.91 14.07
CA ASP A 338 -28.60 48.28 14.36
C ASP A 338 -28.52 49.11 13.08
N GLY A 339 -29.63 49.15 12.32
CA GLY A 339 -29.73 49.89 11.05
C GLY A 339 -30.50 49.18 9.93
N GLY A 340 -30.83 47.90 10.07
CA GLY A 340 -31.56 47.12 9.06
C GLY A 340 -30.77 45.97 8.45
N LEU A 341 -31.33 45.28 7.43
CA LEU A 341 -30.62 44.20 6.75
C LEU A 341 -29.40 44.75 6.00
N PRO A 342 -28.30 43.98 5.86
CA PRO A 342 -27.14 44.38 5.08
C PRO A 342 -27.54 44.69 3.63
N ASN A 343 -26.93 45.70 3.01
CA ASN A 343 -27.32 46.19 1.68
C ASN A 343 -27.43 45.08 0.62
N ALA A 344 -26.48 44.14 0.58
CA ALA A 344 -26.47 43.02 -0.37
C ALA A 344 -27.68 42.08 -0.20
N VAL A 345 -28.06 41.82 1.06
CA VAL A 345 -29.22 40.98 1.42
C VAL A 345 -30.53 41.76 1.23
N ALA A 346 -30.54 43.05 1.57
CA ALA A 346 -31.69 43.93 1.41
C ALA A 346 -32.10 44.07 -0.06
N ALA A 347 -31.13 44.19 -0.98
CA ALA A 347 -31.34 44.31 -2.42
C ALA A 347 -32.10 43.12 -3.03
N LYS A 348 -31.89 41.89 -2.51
CA LYS A 348 -32.54 40.66 -2.98
C LYS A 348 -33.72 40.23 -2.10
N SER A 349 -34.09 41.01 -1.09
CA SER A 349 -35.11 40.63 -0.10
C SER A 349 -36.50 40.39 -0.69
N GLY A 350 -36.84 41.06 -1.79
CA GLY A 350 -38.11 40.87 -2.52
C GLY A 350 -38.22 39.52 -3.22
N GLN A 351 -37.10 38.94 -3.66
CA GLN A 351 -37.04 37.66 -4.40
C GLN A 351 -36.90 36.44 -3.47
N PHE A 352 -36.49 36.66 -2.22
CA PHE A 352 -36.18 35.60 -1.25
C PHE A 352 -37.27 34.53 -1.05
N LYS A 353 -38.55 34.95 -1.02
CA LYS A 353 -39.67 34.01 -0.84
C LYS A 353 -39.78 33.03 -2.01
N ASP A 354 -39.60 33.54 -3.22
CA ASP A 354 -39.71 32.75 -4.44
C ASP A 354 -38.48 31.88 -4.61
N ASP A 355 -37.29 32.42 -4.32
CA ASP A 355 -36.03 31.69 -4.31
C ASP A 355 -36.05 30.50 -3.35
N CYS A 356 -36.48 30.69 -2.10
CA CYS A 356 -36.62 29.60 -1.12
C CYS A 356 -37.74 28.61 -1.48
N SER A 357 -38.63 28.96 -2.42
CA SER A 357 -39.71 28.09 -2.88
C SER A 357 -39.33 27.27 -4.12
N ARG A 358 -38.15 27.51 -4.69
CA ARG A 358 -37.60 26.74 -5.80
C ARG A 358 -37.32 25.31 -5.35
N THR A 359 -37.32 24.42 -6.31
CA THR A 359 -37.10 23.00 -6.10
C THR A 359 -35.63 22.76 -5.77
N SER A 360 -35.35 22.06 -4.68
CA SER A 360 -33.98 21.70 -4.29
C SER A 360 -33.54 20.40 -4.97
N THR A 361 -32.28 20.36 -5.39
CA THR A 361 -31.64 19.19 -6.00
C THR A 361 -30.73 18.50 -4.99
N VAL A 362 -30.91 17.19 -4.82
CA VAL A 362 -29.99 16.39 -4.01
C VAL A 362 -28.71 16.15 -4.80
N HIS A 363 -27.60 16.69 -4.32
CA HIS A 363 -26.31 16.52 -4.98
C HIS A 363 -25.82 15.06 -4.91
N CYS A 364 -25.05 14.62 -5.91
CA CYS A 364 -24.59 13.24 -6.09
C CYS A 364 -23.81 12.70 -4.88
N GLU A 365 -23.04 13.54 -4.18
CA GLU A 365 -22.33 13.16 -2.96
C GLU A 365 -23.32 12.75 -1.85
N MET A 366 -24.46 13.45 -1.76
CA MET A 366 -25.52 13.19 -0.79
C MET A 366 -26.36 11.97 -1.15
N GLN A 367 -26.51 11.69 -2.46
CA GLN A 367 -27.16 10.46 -2.92
C GLN A 367 -26.35 9.23 -2.52
N LEU A 368 -25.02 9.25 -2.73
CA LEU A 368 -24.11 8.16 -2.35
C LEU A 368 -24.06 7.98 -0.83
N LEU A 369 -23.88 9.07 -0.07
CA LEU A 369 -23.88 9.03 1.38
C LEU A 369 -25.16 8.38 1.94
N ALA A 370 -26.32 8.81 1.45
CA ALA A 370 -27.59 8.28 1.94
C ALA A 370 -27.79 6.80 1.59
N ARG A 371 -27.30 6.33 0.45
CA ARG A 371 -27.30 4.90 0.10
C ARG A 371 -26.49 4.10 1.11
N HIS A 372 -25.26 4.51 1.39
CA HIS A 372 -24.35 3.76 2.28
C HIS A 372 -24.79 3.78 3.74
N GLU A 373 -25.41 4.87 4.19
CA GLU A 373 -25.97 4.94 5.54
C GLU A 373 -27.28 4.15 5.69
N THR A 374 -28.07 4.01 4.62
CA THR A 374 -29.32 3.23 4.64
C THR A 374 -29.02 1.74 4.55
N GLU A 375 -27.97 1.36 3.81
CA GLU A 375 -27.55 -0.02 3.60
C GLU A 375 -26.06 -0.19 4.00
N PRO A 376 -25.76 -0.43 5.29
CA PRO A 376 -24.38 -0.54 5.76
C PRO A 376 -23.54 -1.65 5.08
N SER A 377 -24.20 -2.69 4.56
CA SER A 377 -23.56 -3.75 3.76
C SER A 377 -22.99 -3.25 2.43
N LEU A 378 -23.43 -2.08 1.96
CA LEU A 378 -22.99 -1.46 0.71
C LEU A 378 -21.95 -0.35 0.94
N THR A 379 -21.43 -0.21 2.16
CA THR A 379 -20.36 0.76 2.48
C THR A 379 -19.17 0.56 1.55
N PRO A 380 -18.59 1.63 0.98
CA PRO A 380 -17.48 1.51 0.05
C PRO A 380 -16.23 0.98 0.75
N THR A 381 -15.43 0.16 0.04
CA THR A 381 -14.15 -0.36 0.56
C THR A 381 -13.12 0.74 0.69
N LEU A 382 -13.22 1.76 -0.18
CA LEU A 382 -12.47 3.00 -0.07
C LEU A 382 -13.41 4.10 0.44
N LEU A 383 -13.12 4.66 1.63
CA LEU A 383 -13.89 5.78 2.22
C LEU A 383 -13.62 7.13 1.52
N TYR A 384 -13.79 7.16 0.20
CA TYR A 384 -13.60 8.30 -0.68
C TYR A 384 -14.65 8.32 -1.78
N LEU A 385 -15.18 9.51 -2.07
CA LEU A 385 -16.06 9.78 -3.19
C LEU A 385 -15.25 10.49 -4.28
N GLY A 386 -15.05 9.83 -5.42
CA GLY A 386 -14.53 10.51 -6.61
C GLY A 386 -15.60 11.43 -7.16
N CYS A 387 -15.25 12.68 -7.45
CA CYS A 387 -16.22 13.69 -7.86
C CYS A 387 -15.72 14.44 -9.10
N SER A 388 -16.61 14.72 -10.04
CA SER A 388 -16.27 15.45 -11.28
C SER A 388 -15.88 16.92 -11.04
N LYS A 389 -16.21 17.42 -9.84
CA LYS A 389 -15.88 18.75 -9.30
C LYS A 389 -15.53 18.60 -7.83
N LYS A 390 -14.77 19.55 -7.26
CA LYS A 390 -14.62 19.67 -5.80
C LYS A 390 -16.04 19.76 -5.18
N ALA A 391 -16.22 19.27 -3.96
CA ALA A 391 -17.53 19.31 -3.29
C ALA A 391 -17.92 20.76 -2.95
N CYS A 392 -19.22 21.06 -2.95
CA CYS A 392 -19.69 22.36 -2.48
C CYS A 392 -19.58 22.47 -0.95
N PHE A 393 -19.67 23.70 -0.43
CA PHE A 393 -19.58 23.95 1.02
C PHE A 393 -20.58 23.10 1.82
N LEU A 394 -21.81 22.97 1.32
CA LEU A 394 -22.88 22.22 1.98
C LEU A 394 -22.60 20.71 1.97
N CYS A 395 -22.22 20.14 0.81
CA CYS A 395 -21.84 18.73 0.71
C CYS A 395 -20.65 18.40 1.62
N ALA A 396 -19.59 19.21 1.57
CA ALA A 396 -18.37 18.97 2.36
C ALA A 396 -18.65 18.99 3.88
N ARG A 397 -19.38 20.01 4.36
CA ARG A 397 -19.74 20.10 5.79
C ARG A 397 -20.67 18.97 6.23
N PHE A 398 -21.61 18.57 5.37
CA PHE A 398 -22.52 17.47 5.69
C PHE A 398 -21.80 16.12 5.72
N LEU A 399 -20.93 15.83 4.74
CA LEU A 399 -20.08 14.63 4.72
C LEU A 399 -19.19 14.53 5.96
N ALA A 400 -18.54 15.63 6.35
CA ALA A 400 -17.66 15.67 7.52
C ALA A 400 -18.39 15.35 8.84
N SER A 401 -19.70 15.59 8.89
CA SER A 401 -20.56 15.27 10.06
C SER A 401 -21.10 13.84 10.06
N SER A 402 -20.87 13.04 9.01
CA SER A 402 -21.28 11.63 8.95
C SER A 402 -20.35 10.72 9.75
N SER A 403 -20.90 9.66 10.33
CA SER A 403 -20.14 8.59 10.98
C SER A 403 -19.26 7.80 10.00
N LEU A 404 -19.61 7.76 8.70
CA LEU A 404 -18.82 7.06 7.68
C LEU A 404 -17.51 7.78 7.32
N LYS A 405 -17.39 9.08 7.66
CA LYS A 405 -16.20 9.92 7.40
C LYS A 405 -15.69 9.83 5.94
N LEU A 406 -16.62 9.78 4.97
CA LEU A 406 -16.29 9.73 3.55
C LEU A 406 -15.52 10.98 3.13
N ARG A 407 -14.35 10.77 2.53
CA ARG A 407 -13.49 11.83 1.99
C ARG A 407 -13.95 12.23 0.58
N VAL A 408 -13.62 13.46 0.19
CA VAL A 408 -13.74 13.98 -1.17
C VAL A 408 -12.43 14.65 -1.56
N ARG A 409 -12.21 14.85 -2.86
CA ARG A 409 -11.01 15.52 -3.40
C ARG A 409 -10.71 16.89 -2.77
N GLY A 410 -11.73 17.58 -2.30
CA GLY A 410 -11.62 18.91 -1.73
C GLY A 410 -12.94 19.64 -1.79
N CYS A 411 -12.93 20.90 -1.36
CA CYS A 411 -14.11 21.76 -1.36
C CYS A 411 -13.82 23.09 -2.08
N HIS A 412 -14.72 23.55 -2.96
CA HIS A 412 -14.59 24.86 -3.60
C HIS A 412 -15.18 26.01 -2.77
N GLY A 413 -15.77 25.70 -1.61
CA GLY A 413 -16.25 26.69 -0.64
C GLY A 413 -17.50 27.48 -1.04
N GLN A 414 -18.06 27.31 -2.24
CA GLN A 414 -19.31 28.00 -2.62
C GLN A 414 -20.53 27.28 -2.03
N CYS A 415 -21.52 28.07 -1.64
CA CYS A 415 -22.80 27.61 -1.11
C CYS A 415 -23.84 27.59 -2.24
N HIS A 416 -24.37 26.43 -2.59
CA HIS A 416 -25.45 26.32 -3.58
C HIS A 416 -26.81 26.31 -2.86
N PRO A 417 -27.60 27.38 -2.94
CA PRO A 417 -28.81 27.50 -2.12
C PRO A 417 -29.95 26.57 -2.55
N LEU A 418 -29.89 26.03 -3.78
CA LEU A 418 -30.80 24.98 -4.28
C LEU A 418 -30.40 23.56 -3.85
N TRP A 419 -29.49 23.43 -2.88
CA TRP A 419 -29.07 22.14 -2.34
C TRP A 419 -30.18 21.46 -1.53
N GLY A 420 -30.31 20.14 -1.68
CA GLY A 420 -31.35 19.34 -1.03
C GLY A 420 -30.82 18.10 -0.30
N ILE A 421 -31.67 17.52 0.55
CA ILE A 421 -31.39 16.30 1.34
C ILE A 421 -32.38 15.19 0.96
N PRO A 422 -31.96 13.92 0.88
CA PRO A 422 -32.86 12.79 0.69
C PRO A 422 -33.91 12.68 1.81
N LEU A 423 -35.20 12.61 1.47
CA LEU A 423 -36.27 12.55 2.47
C LEU A 423 -36.38 11.20 3.19
N VAL A 424 -35.86 10.13 2.58
CA VAL A 424 -36.06 8.74 3.02
C VAL A 424 -35.44 8.45 4.39
N SER A 425 -34.47 9.27 4.84
CA SER A 425 -33.79 9.10 6.15
C SER A 425 -33.78 10.38 6.99
N LEU A 426 -34.71 11.30 6.75
CA LEU A 426 -34.65 12.67 7.31
C LEU A 426 -34.64 12.72 8.85
N ASN A 427 -35.36 11.82 9.51
CA ASN A 427 -35.41 11.77 10.97
C ASN A 427 -34.03 11.41 11.57
N ASN A 428 -33.31 10.46 10.95
CA ASN A 428 -31.96 10.07 11.38
C ASN A 428 -30.91 11.15 11.07
N MET A 429 -31.16 11.96 10.04
CA MET A 429 -30.27 13.05 9.63
C MET A 429 -30.45 14.34 10.43
N GLN A 430 -31.49 14.46 11.26
CA GLN A 430 -31.86 15.70 11.94
C GLN A 430 -30.70 16.35 12.73
N PRO A 431 -29.87 15.62 13.51
CA PRO A 431 -28.75 16.22 14.22
C PRO A 431 -27.73 16.87 13.27
N ARG A 432 -27.42 16.22 12.15
CA ARG A 432 -26.49 16.74 11.13
C ARG A 432 -27.04 17.93 10.38
N ILE A 433 -28.35 17.96 10.13
CA ILE A 433 -29.02 19.12 9.53
C ILE A 433 -28.88 20.35 10.43
N ARG A 434 -28.99 20.17 11.76
CA ARG A 434 -28.75 21.26 12.72
C ARG A 434 -27.30 21.72 12.71
N LEU A 435 -26.34 20.79 12.74
CA LEU A 435 -24.91 21.13 12.65
C LEU A 435 -24.58 21.89 11.36
N LEU A 436 -25.16 21.49 10.23
CA LEU A 436 -25.01 22.21 8.96
C LEU A 436 -25.60 23.62 9.05
N CYS A 437 -26.78 23.78 9.66
CA CYS A 437 -27.39 25.09 9.86
C CYS A 437 -26.52 26.00 10.73
N GLU A 438 -25.95 25.49 11.81
CA GLU A 438 -25.02 26.25 12.67
C GLU A 438 -23.74 26.62 11.92
N ALA A 439 -23.16 25.70 11.13
CA ALA A 439 -21.99 26.00 10.30
C ALA A 439 -22.24 27.11 9.26
N ILE A 440 -23.46 27.20 8.70
CA ILE A 440 -23.84 28.31 7.80
C ILE A 440 -23.98 29.61 8.61
N LYS A 441 -24.56 29.55 9.80
CA LYS A 441 -24.73 30.71 10.69
C LYS A 441 -23.40 31.26 11.17
N GLU A 442 -22.45 30.42 11.56
CA GLU A 442 -21.08 30.82 11.91
C GLU A 442 -20.45 31.62 10.76
N ARG A 443 -20.52 31.10 9.53
CA ARG A 443 -19.99 31.80 8.35
C ARG A 443 -20.70 33.11 8.05
N LEU A 444 -22.00 33.21 8.35
CA LEU A 444 -22.76 34.46 8.27
C LEU A 444 -22.35 35.45 9.37
N GLN A 445 -22.05 34.98 10.58
CA GLN A 445 -21.59 35.80 11.70
C GLN A 445 -20.19 36.36 11.44
N ASP A 446 -19.29 35.56 10.85
CA ASP A 446 -17.98 36.02 10.40
C ASP A 446 -18.12 37.20 9.42
N LEU A 447 -19.07 37.10 8.48
CA LEU A 447 -19.41 38.16 7.52
C LEU A 447 -20.03 39.42 8.16
N ILE A 448 -20.57 39.32 9.38
CA ILE A 448 -21.18 40.43 10.13
C ILE A 448 -20.15 41.17 11.00
N GLY A 449 -19.09 40.50 11.46
CA GLY A 449 -18.13 41.07 12.41
C GLY A 449 -17.18 42.14 11.82
N PRO A 450 -16.61 43.04 12.66
CA PRO A 450 -15.72 44.13 12.23
C PRO A 450 -14.28 43.70 11.87
N GLY A 451 -14.04 42.42 11.57
CA GLY A 451 -12.71 41.90 11.27
C GLY A 451 -12.28 42.15 9.82
N GLU A 452 -11.00 42.44 9.60
CA GLU A 452 -10.39 42.43 8.26
C GLU A 452 -10.61 41.04 7.64
N PHE A 453 -11.52 40.97 6.67
CA PHE A 453 -11.73 39.76 5.90
C PHE A 453 -10.44 39.42 5.16
N ALA A 454 -9.75 38.36 5.56
CA ALA A 454 -8.87 37.65 4.65
C ALA A 454 -9.75 37.24 3.46
N LYS A 455 -9.56 37.86 2.29
CA LYS A 455 -10.28 37.49 1.05
C LYS A 455 -10.25 35.98 0.95
N THR A 456 -11.40 35.33 1.10
CA THR A 456 -11.48 33.87 1.03
C THR A 456 -10.99 33.48 -0.36
N VAL A 457 -9.85 32.81 -0.45
CA VAL A 457 -9.28 32.36 -1.73
C VAL A 457 -10.32 31.45 -2.39
N ALA A 458 -10.82 31.86 -3.55
CA ALA A 458 -11.81 31.10 -4.29
C ALA A 458 -11.14 29.83 -4.85
N VAL A 459 -11.36 28.71 -4.17
CA VAL A 459 -10.84 27.42 -4.61
C VAL A 459 -11.61 26.98 -5.86
N GLN A 460 -10.91 26.69 -6.96
CA GLN A 460 -11.53 26.37 -8.24
C GLN A 460 -12.40 25.09 -8.16
N GLN A 461 -13.60 25.15 -8.75
CA GLN A 461 -14.56 24.03 -8.73
C GLN A 461 -14.07 22.80 -9.51
N SER A 462 -13.43 23.01 -10.65
CA SER A 462 -12.91 21.96 -11.51
C SER A 462 -11.39 22.08 -11.54
N SER A 463 -10.69 21.05 -11.07
CA SER A 463 -9.26 20.97 -11.36
C SER A 463 -9.08 20.66 -12.84
N ALA A 464 -8.15 21.38 -13.46
CA ALA A 464 -7.72 21.12 -14.81
C ALA A 464 -6.68 20.01 -14.77
N VAL A 465 -7.14 18.75 -14.82
CA VAL A 465 -6.33 17.53 -14.79
C VAL A 465 -5.61 17.36 -13.44
N SER A 466 -5.91 16.29 -12.70
CA SER A 466 -4.99 15.84 -11.65
C SER A 466 -3.69 15.44 -12.31
N GLU A 467 -2.66 16.27 -12.16
CA GLU A 467 -1.30 16.02 -12.63
C GLU A 467 -0.75 14.77 -11.93
N LEU A 468 -1.01 13.58 -12.49
CA LEU A 468 -0.09 12.47 -12.34
C LEU A 468 0.99 12.74 -13.37
N ARG A 469 2.17 13.16 -12.93
CA ARG A 469 3.30 13.31 -13.84
C ARG A 469 3.58 11.94 -14.44
N SER A 470 3.96 11.87 -15.71
CA SER A 470 4.32 10.61 -16.37
C SER A 470 5.42 9.85 -15.59
N THR A 471 6.23 10.55 -14.80
CA THR A 471 7.20 10.01 -13.85
C THR A 471 6.56 9.28 -12.68
N ASP A 472 5.45 9.79 -12.15
CA ASP A 472 4.71 9.17 -11.04
C ASP A 472 4.06 7.87 -11.51
N ILE A 473 3.50 7.88 -12.73
CA ILE A 473 2.93 6.70 -13.39
C ILE A 473 4.00 5.63 -13.66
N LEU A 474 5.19 6.03 -14.14
CA LEU A 474 6.32 5.11 -14.35
C LEU A 474 6.87 4.55 -13.03
N THR A 475 6.88 5.35 -11.98
CA THR A 475 7.33 4.96 -10.64
C THR A 475 6.33 3.99 -10.01
N LEU A 476 5.03 4.28 -10.11
CA LEU A 476 3.93 3.40 -9.68
C LEU A 476 3.86 2.11 -10.51
N GLY A 477 4.12 2.18 -11.82
CA GLY A 477 4.20 1.02 -12.72
C GLY A 477 5.40 0.11 -12.41
N ARG A 478 6.56 0.67 -12.06
CA ARG A 478 7.71 -0.12 -11.56
C ARG A 478 7.40 -0.79 -10.22
N GLN A 479 6.78 -0.05 -9.30
CA GLN A 479 6.36 -0.58 -8.00
C GLN A 479 5.34 -1.72 -8.15
N HIS A 480 4.40 -1.58 -9.09
CA HIS A 480 3.43 -2.63 -9.40
C HIS A 480 4.07 -3.84 -10.10
N ALA A 481 4.96 -3.66 -11.08
CA ALA A 481 5.66 -4.77 -11.72
C ALA A 481 6.49 -5.58 -10.72
N LEU A 482 7.15 -4.90 -9.77
CA LEU A 482 7.84 -5.55 -8.66
C LEU A 482 6.86 -6.31 -7.74
N ARG A 483 5.66 -5.75 -7.50
CA ARG A 483 4.58 -6.40 -6.75
C ARG A 483 4.03 -7.63 -7.48
N GLU A 484 3.79 -7.57 -8.79
CA GLU A 484 3.31 -8.70 -9.59
C GLU A 484 4.34 -9.83 -9.64
N ILE A 485 5.64 -9.49 -9.70
CA ILE A 485 6.73 -10.47 -9.59
C ILE A 485 6.74 -11.09 -8.18
N ALA A 486 6.56 -10.27 -7.14
CA ALA A 486 6.48 -10.75 -5.76
C ALA A 486 5.22 -11.59 -5.49
N ASP A 487 4.08 -11.22 -6.06
CA ASP A 487 2.78 -11.89 -5.93
C ASP A 487 2.75 -13.17 -6.76
N LYS A 488 3.28 -13.18 -8.00
CA LYS A 488 3.52 -14.42 -8.77
C LYS A 488 4.47 -15.34 -8.03
N ARG A 489 5.59 -14.85 -7.51
CA ARG A 489 6.51 -15.67 -6.69
C ARG A 489 5.84 -16.15 -5.41
N SER A 490 4.97 -15.36 -4.79
CA SER A 490 4.19 -15.74 -3.60
C SER A 490 3.04 -16.67 -3.92
N GLN A 491 2.50 -16.64 -5.14
CA GLN A 491 1.42 -17.50 -5.63
C GLN A 491 1.99 -18.83 -6.14
N GLU A 492 3.14 -18.82 -6.81
CA GLU A 492 4.01 -19.97 -7.08
C GLU A 492 4.45 -20.61 -5.76
N TYR A 493 4.85 -19.82 -4.76
CA TYR A 493 5.15 -20.32 -3.41
C TYR A 493 3.90 -20.88 -2.71
N ARG A 494 2.71 -20.26 -2.86
CA ARG A 494 1.43 -20.78 -2.32
C ARG A 494 0.95 -22.04 -3.03
N GLN A 495 1.15 -22.16 -4.35
CA GLN A 495 0.84 -23.35 -5.13
C GLN A 495 1.83 -24.49 -4.82
N ASN A 496 3.12 -24.17 -4.68
CA ASN A 496 4.14 -25.12 -4.19
C ASN A 496 3.87 -25.54 -2.73
N MET A 497 3.29 -24.66 -1.90
CA MET A 497 2.84 -24.95 -0.54
C MET A 497 1.48 -25.68 -0.46
N GLN A 498 0.63 -25.60 -1.49
CA GLN A 498 -0.64 -26.35 -1.55
C GLN A 498 -0.45 -27.81 -1.96
N ILE A 499 0.69 -28.16 -2.59
CA ILE A 499 1.08 -29.57 -2.85
C ILE A 499 1.84 -30.18 -1.65
N LEU A 500 2.28 -29.38 -0.68
CA LEU A 500 2.96 -29.82 0.54
C LEU A 500 2.37 -29.15 1.79
N SER A 501 1.12 -29.52 2.12
CA SER A 501 0.51 -29.18 3.40
C SER A 501 1.12 -29.99 4.55
N VAL A 502 2.23 -29.53 5.11
CA VAL A 502 2.47 -29.52 6.56
C VAL A 502 3.14 -28.19 6.90
N GLY A 503 2.34 -27.19 7.27
CA GLY A 503 2.80 -25.82 7.47
C GLY A 503 3.83 -25.64 8.60
N PRO A 504 4.60 -24.53 8.62
CA PRO A 504 5.42 -24.19 9.76
C PRO A 504 4.49 -23.91 10.96
N ARG A 505 4.62 -24.73 12.01
CA ARG A 505 3.94 -24.48 13.29
C ARG A 505 4.37 -23.10 13.80
N LYS A 506 3.41 -22.17 13.91
CA LYS A 506 3.54 -20.94 14.70
C LYS A 506 3.85 -21.35 16.15
N ILE A 507 5.10 -21.16 16.58
CA ILE A 507 5.46 -21.33 17.98
C ILE A 507 5.12 -20.01 18.69
N PHE A 508 3.97 -19.97 19.37
CA PHE A 508 3.63 -18.90 20.29
C PHE A 508 4.37 -19.12 21.61
N TYR A 509 5.58 -18.57 21.78
CA TYR A 509 6.15 -18.43 23.12
C TYR A 509 5.48 -17.25 23.82
N ARG A 510 4.81 -17.54 24.94
CA ARG A 510 3.98 -16.58 25.68
C ARG A 510 4.75 -15.51 26.48
N ASP A 511 6.06 -15.34 26.30
CA ASP A 511 6.84 -14.24 26.90
C ASP A 511 8.16 -14.02 26.14
N LEU A 512 8.28 -13.00 25.29
CA LEU A 512 9.57 -12.62 24.65
C LEU A 512 10.66 -12.30 25.67
N LYS A 513 10.26 -11.79 26.84
CA LYS A 513 11.10 -11.57 28.02
C LYS A 513 11.69 -12.85 28.60
N SER A 514 11.41 -14.02 28.01
CA SER A 514 11.95 -15.31 28.39
C SER A 514 12.90 -15.95 27.39
N LEU A 515 13.19 -15.27 26.28
CA LEU A 515 14.03 -15.82 25.21
C LEU A 515 15.39 -15.11 25.16
N CYS A 516 16.40 -15.80 24.64
CA CYS A 516 17.66 -15.16 24.30
C CYS A 516 17.46 -14.12 23.18
N VAL A 517 17.95 -12.89 23.38
CA VAL A 517 17.79 -11.80 22.41
C VAL A 517 18.48 -12.10 21.06
N ILE A 518 19.50 -12.97 21.07
CA ILE A 518 20.27 -13.36 19.89
C ILE A 518 19.68 -14.63 19.24
N CYS A 519 19.57 -15.72 20.01
CA CYS A 519 19.31 -17.06 19.49
C CYS A 519 17.85 -17.53 19.62
N GLN A 520 17.01 -16.78 20.36
CA GLN A 520 15.62 -17.14 20.71
C GLN A 520 15.42 -18.48 21.44
N MET A 521 16.50 -19.15 21.86
CA MET A 521 16.38 -20.36 22.68
C MET A 521 15.89 -20.02 24.10
N PRO A 522 15.08 -20.92 24.71
CA PRO A 522 14.66 -20.80 26.11
C PRO A 522 15.83 -20.74 27.11
N ARG A 523 15.60 -20.09 28.24
CA ARG A 523 16.59 -19.71 29.28
C ARG A 523 17.42 -20.88 29.87
N PRO A 524 18.70 -20.63 30.22
CA PRO A 524 19.30 -21.14 31.46
C PRO A 524 18.98 -20.21 32.66
N LYS A 525 18.97 -20.74 33.89
CA LYS A 525 18.59 -19.98 35.12
C LYS A 525 19.42 -18.71 35.36
N ASP A 526 20.66 -18.63 34.84
CA ASP A 526 21.63 -17.57 35.12
C ASP A 526 21.96 -16.68 33.89
N GLY A 527 21.10 -16.67 32.87
CA GLY A 527 21.35 -15.97 31.58
C GLY A 527 21.00 -14.48 31.52
N LEU A 528 20.56 -13.85 32.61
CA LEU A 528 20.17 -12.43 32.62
C LEU A 528 21.41 -11.53 32.74
N CYS A 529 21.47 -10.46 31.95
CA CYS A 529 22.53 -9.47 32.10
C CYS A 529 22.48 -8.80 33.49
N TYR A 530 23.58 -8.89 34.24
CA TYR A 530 23.62 -8.44 35.63
C TYR A 530 23.56 -6.91 35.79
N HIS A 531 24.00 -6.16 34.77
CA HIS A 531 24.05 -4.70 34.76
C HIS A 531 22.70 -4.07 34.43
N CYS A 532 22.16 -4.29 33.22
CA CYS A 532 20.90 -3.68 32.79
C CYS A 532 19.65 -4.40 33.33
N ARG A 533 19.76 -5.71 33.61
CA ARG A 533 18.66 -6.60 34.00
C ARG A 533 17.46 -6.59 33.05
N SER A 534 17.68 -6.27 31.76
CA SER A 534 16.64 -6.27 30.73
C SER A 534 16.88 -7.26 29.58
N THR A 535 18.11 -7.74 29.39
CA THR A 535 18.46 -8.61 28.26
C THR A 535 18.89 -10.00 28.72
N TRP A 536 18.41 -11.03 28.02
CA TRP A 536 18.71 -12.44 28.30
C TRP A 536 19.58 -13.07 27.22
N TYR A 537 20.49 -13.96 27.64
CA TYR A 537 21.35 -14.74 26.75
C TYR A 537 21.28 -16.24 27.06
N CYS A 538 21.19 -17.08 26.01
CA CYS A 538 21.18 -18.54 26.13
C CYS A 538 22.56 -19.15 26.44
N SER A 539 23.64 -18.39 26.19
CA SER A 539 25.03 -18.84 26.35
C SER A 539 26.00 -17.67 26.44
N GLU A 540 27.22 -17.94 26.89
CA GLU A 540 28.34 -16.99 26.88
C GLU A 540 28.59 -16.42 25.48
N ARG A 541 28.48 -17.28 24.46
CA ARG A 541 28.66 -16.89 23.07
C ARG A 541 27.63 -15.85 22.63
N CYS A 542 26.35 -16.05 22.95
CA CYS A 542 25.31 -15.07 22.62
C CYS A 542 25.53 -13.74 23.35
N ARG A 543 26.05 -13.78 24.58
CA ARG A 543 26.44 -12.58 25.32
C ARG A 543 27.60 -11.86 24.61
N GLN A 544 28.65 -12.57 24.22
CA GLN A 544 29.80 -12.00 23.53
C GLN A 544 29.46 -11.41 22.15
N LEU A 545 28.52 -12.03 21.42
CA LEU A 545 28.06 -11.53 20.12
C LEU A 545 27.32 -10.18 20.24
N ASP A 546 26.59 -9.99 21.35
CA ASP A 546 25.85 -8.76 21.59
C ASP A 546 26.68 -7.71 22.34
N GLN A 547 27.68 -8.14 23.11
CA GLN A 547 28.44 -7.33 24.06
C GLN A 547 28.95 -5.99 23.50
N PRO A 548 29.54 -5.89 22.29
CA PRO A 548 30.06 -4.61 21.80
C PRO A 548 28.97 -3.55 21.61
N ALA A 549 27.81 -3.94 21.07
CA ALA A 549 26.68 -3.03 20.91
C ALA A 549 25.95 -2.83 22.25
N HIS A 550 25.65 -3.92 22.96
CA HIS A 550 24.96 -3.89 24.25
C HIS A 550 25.62 -2.96 25.27
N ASN A 551 26.96 -2.94 25.32
CA ASN A 551 27.72 -2.10 26.24
C ASN A 551 27.54 -0.58 26.01
N LEU A 552 27.06 -0.16 24.83
CA LEU A 552 26.83 1.26 24.53
C LEU A 552 25.79 1.88 25.49
N LEU A 553 24.79 1.10 25.94
CA LEU A 553 23.73 1.59 26.82
C LEU A 553 23.62 0.82 28.16
N CYS A 554 24.11 -0.42 28.21
CA CYS A 554 23.86 -1.35 29.32
C CYS A 554 24.32 -0.82 30.69
N SER A 555 25.52 -0.25 30.76
CA SER A 555 26.10 0.23 32.02
C SER A 555 25.33 1.41 32.62
N GLN A 556 24.75 2.25 31.76
CA GLN A 556 24.03 3.47 32.17
C GLN A 556 22.54 3.19 32.43
N TYR A 557 21.98 2.10 31.90
CA TYR A 557 20.55 1.85 31.86
C TYR A 557 19.87 1.82 33.24
N LEU A 558 20.41 1.04 34.18
CA LEU A 558 19.78 0.85 35.49
C LEU A 558 19.80 2.16 36.30
N ASP A 559 20.94 2.85 36.30
CA ASP A 559 21.09 4.14 36.98
C ASP A 559 20.24 5.23 36.35
N PHE A 560 20.13 5.25 35.03
CA PHE A 560 19.26 6.18 34.30
C PHE A 560 17.80 5.95 34.66
N ARG A 561 17.33 4.69 34.60
CA ARG A 561 15.95 4.28 34.94
C ARG A 561 15.56 4.67 36.37
N ASN A 562 16.48 4.56 37.32
CA ASN A 562 16.24 4.92 38.72
C ASN A 562 16.11 6.43 38.96
N LYS A 563 16.55 7.27 38.02
CA LYS A 563 16.52 8.75 38.10
C LYS A 563 15.35 9.35 37.32
N ARG A 564 14.21 8.65 37.24
CA ARG A 564 13.02 9.10 36.50
C ARG A 564 12.53 10.47 36.97
N PRO A 565 12.42 11.48 36.07
CA PRO A 565 11.96 12.82 36.44
C PRO A 565 10.50 12.86 36.90
N SER A 566 9.60 12.15 36.21
CA SER A 566 8.20 12.00 36.60
C SER A 566 7.56 10.76 35.97
N HIS A 567 6.37 10.37 36.44
CA HIS A 567 5.60 9.25 35.87
C HIS A 567 5.18 9.47 34.40
N ALA A 568 5.14 10.73 33.96
CA ALA A 568 4.84 11.11 32.60
C ALA A 568 6.07 11.07 31.67
N HIS A 569 7.26 10.70 32.17
CA HIS A 569 8.43 10.49 31.33
C HIS A 569 8.66 9.01 31.05
N LYS A 570 9.02 8.71 29.80
CA LYS A 570 9.37 7.36 29.34
C LYS A 570 10.77 7.36 28.77
N ILE A 571 11.49 6.25 28.96
CA ILE A 571 12.84 6.09 28.42
C ILE A 571 12.73 5.88 26.91
N GLY A 572 13.48 6.67 26.15
CA GLY A 572 13.75 6.49 24.72
C GLY A 572 15.24 6.33 24.44
N ILE A 573 15.59 5.98 23.21
CA ILE A 573 16.99 5.94 22.73
C ILE A 573 17.14 6.98 21.62
N TRP A 574 18.00 7.97 21.83
CA TRP A 574 18.36 8.96 20.81
C TRP A 574 19.67 8.56 20.13
N PHE A 575 19.71 8.70 18.81
CA PHE A 575 20.86 8.46 17.95
C PHE A 575 21.30 9.80 17.32
N PRO A 576 22.23 10.53 17.94
CA PRO A 576 22.69 11.82 17.43
C PRO A 576 23.56 11.60 16.19
N ARG A 577 23.28 12.33 15.11
CA ARG A 577 23.94 12.21 13.81
C ARG A 577 25.46 12.33 13.90
N ASP A 578 25.93 13.30 14.69
CA ASP A 578 27.33 13.73 14.68
C ASP A 578 28.19 13.02 15.75
N THR A 579 27.61 12.12 16.52
CA THR A 579 28.31 11.38 17.58
C THR A 579 28.24 9.88 17.32
N LYS A 580 29.15 9.10 17.91
CA LYS A 580 29.16 7.64 17.78
C LYS A 580 28.31 6.92 18.83
N GLU A 581 27.88 7.63 19.87
CA GLU A 581 27.26 7.01 21.03
C GLU A 581 25.74 7.22 20.99
N PRO A 582 24.93 6.16 21.07
CA PRO A 582 23.51 6.30 21.34
C PRO A 582 23.31 6.74 22.79
N VAL A 583 22.23 7.51 23.05
CA VAL A 583 22.00 8.14 24.35
C VAL A 583 20.61 7.78 24.87
N LEU A 584 20.51 7.38 26.14
CA LEU A 584 19.23 7.22 26.82
C LEU A 584 18.64 8.60 27.13
N VAL A 585 17.37 8.80 26.77
CA VAL A 585 16.68 10.07 26.94
C VAL A 585 15.35 9.89 27.67
N TRP A 586 14.95 10.91 28.42
CA TRP A 586 13.62 10.97 29.02
C TRP A 586 12.69 11.76 28.09
N ALA A 587 11.75 11.08 27.45
CA ALA A 587 10.73 11.72 26.62
C ALA A 587 9.53 12.09 27.49
N PRO A 588 9.16 13.39 27.62
CA PRO A 588 7.92 13.80 28.28
C PRO A 588 6.72 13.38 27.45
N ILE A 589 5.74 12.73 28.07
CA ILE A 589 4.46 12.40 27.42
C ILE A 589 3.45 13.52 27.73
N ILE A 590 3.10 14.30 26.72
CA ILE A 590 2.21 15.46 26.80
C ILE A 590 0.84 15.10 26.21
N SER A 591 -0.24 15.47 26.89
CA SER A 591 -1.60 15.36 26.34
C SER A 591 -1.94 16.60 25.50
N ARG A 592 -2.33 16.40 24.24
CA ARG A 592 -2.88 17.45 23.35
C ARG A 592 -4.10 16.88 22.63
N VAL A 593 -5.25 17.55 22.76
CA VAL A 593 -6.48 17.26 21.97
C VAL A 593 -6.87 15.77 21.99
N ASP A 594 -6.96 15.18 23.19
CA ASP A 594 -7.31 13.77 23.42
C ASP A 594 -6.32 12.71 22.89
N GLU A 595 -5.12 13.11 22.45
CA GLU A 595 -3.99 12.22 22.13
C GLU A 595 -2.77 12.52 23.03
N PHE A 596 -2.01 11.48 23.38
CA PHE A 596 -0.77 11.62 24.15
C PHE A 596 0.42 11.57 23.19
N HIS A 597 1.35 12.49 23.27
CA HIS A 597 2.53 12.53 22.40
C HIS A 597 3.80 12.64 23.22
N ALA A 598 4.83 11.91 22.81
CA ALA A 598 6.18 12.13 23.31
C ALA A 598 6.75 13.43 22.71
N ASP A 599 7.25 14.31 23.56
CA ASP A 599 7.90 15.56 23.16
C ASP A 599 9.38 15.30 22.84
N PHE A 600 9.76 15.59 21.60
CA PHE A 600 11.12 15.42 21.10
C PHE A 600 11.79 16.73 20.72
N ASP A 601 11.23 17.89 21.09
CA ASP A 601 11.74 19.20 20.67
C ASP A 601 13.21 19.40 21.05
N GLY A 602 13.62 18.85 22.20
CA GLY A 602 15.00 18.89 22.69
C GLY A 602 15.99 17.97 21.94
N PHE A 603 15.51 17.06 21.09
CA PHE A 603 16.32 16.04 20.41
C PHE A 603 16.22 16.10 18.89
N LEU A 604 15.04 16.47 18.35
CA LEU A 604 14.74 16.48 16.91
C LEU A 604 14.36 17.88 16.39
N GLY A 605 14.49 18.92 17.21
CA GLY A 605 14.11 20.29 16.86
C GLY A 605 12.63 20.60 17.11
N PRO A 606 12.23 21.88 17.09
CA PRO A 606 10.87 22.30 17.48
C PRO A 606 9.81 21.60 16.62
N SER A 607 8.68 21.23 17.25
CA SER A 607 7.59 20.35 16.77
C SER A 607 6.87 20.75 15.47
N HIS A 608 7.43 21.67 14.68
CA HIS A 608 6.91 22.21 13.43
C HIS A 608 7.73 21.79 12.19
N ALA A 609 8.77 20.98 12.35
CA ALA A 609 9.38 20.27 11.25
C ALA A 609 8.89 18.82 11.25
N VAL A 610 8.30 18.41 10.12
CA VAL A 610 7.74 17.08 9.80
C VAL A 610 8.49 15.93 10.54
N LEU A 611 7.95 15.50 11.68
CA LEU A 611 8.41 14.32 12.41
C LEU A 611 7.82 13.08 11.74
N LEU A 612 8.67 12.32 11.06
CA LEU A 612 8.36 11.05 10.42
C LEU A 612 8.52 9.90 11.43
N THR A 613 7.74 8.83 11.26
CA THR A 613 7.78 7.67 12.17
C THR A 613 7.92 6.34 11.42
N LEU A 614 8.66 5.40 12.02
CA LEU A 614 8.86 4.05 11.50
C LEU A 614 8.48 3.05 12.60
N PRO A 615 7.20 2.65 12.67
CA PRO A 615 6.76 1.63 13.61
C PRO A 615 7.08 0.22 13.10
N PHE A 616 7.59 -0.64 13.98
CA PHE A 616 7.73 -2.07 13.72
C PHE A 616 7.37 -2.91 14.96
N ASN A 617 6.76 -4.05 14.71
CA ASN A 617 6.41 -5.06 15.72
C ASN A 617 6.90 -6.45 15.30
N GLU A 618 7.78 -6.51 14.30
CA GLU A 618 8.41 -7.72 13.81
C GLU A 618 9.90 -7.43 13.60
N ASN A 619 10.74 -8.23 14.23
CA ASN A 619 12.17 -8.29 13.93
C ASN A 619 12.36 -9.31 12.80
N LYS A 620 12.34 -8.80 11.56
CA LYS A 620 12.44 -9.61 10.33
C LYS A 620 13.78 -10.34 10.22
N ARG A 621 14.89 -9.72 10.63
CA ARG A 621 16.24 -10.32 10.66
C ARG A 621 16.24 -11.63 11.45
N ARG A 622 15.43 -11.67 12.51
CA ARG A 622 15.30 -12.80 13.44
C ARG A 622 14.02 -13.64 13.25
N GLY A 623 13.09 -13.23 12.38
CA GLY A 623 11.79 -13.90 12.20
C GLY A 623 10.90 -13.87 13.45
N LEU A 624 10.98 -12.80 14.26
CA LEU A 624 10.35 -12.70 15.57
C LEU A 624 9.27 -11.63 15.61
N ILE A 625 8.05 -11.98 16.03
CA ILE A 625 6.99 -10.99 16.30
C ILE A 625 7.11 -10.51 17.74
N LEU A 626 7.21 -9.19 17.92
CA LEU A 626 7.29 -8.53 19.22
C LEU A 626 5.92 -8.45 19.91
N ASP A 627 5.89 -8.51 21.24
CA ASP A 627 4.68 -8.40 22.07
C ASP A 627 4.23 -6.94 22.25
N HIS A 628 5.06 -6.00 21.80
CA HIS A 628 4.86 -4.57 21.79
C HIS A 628 5.36 -3.97 20.46
N GLN A 629 5.11 -2.69 20.24
CA GLN A 629 5.55 -1.95 19.04
C GLN A 629 6.71 -1.03 19.41
N ILE A 630 7.75 -1.01 18.58
CA ILE A 630 8.84 -0.03 18.66
C ILE A 630 8.63 0.97 17.53
N THR A 631 8.70 2.27 17.84
CA THR A 631 8.52 3.36 16.88
C THR A 631 9.78 4.22 16.86
N ILE A 632 10.39 4.38 15.67
CA ILE A 632 11.52 5.27 15.45
C ILE A 632 11.01 6.59 14.88
N TYR A 633 11.35 7.71 15.50
CA TYR A 633 11.01 9.08 15.14
C TYR A 633 12.22 9.77 14.52
N TYR A 634 12.03 10.54 13.45
CA TYR A 634 13.09 11.31 12.79
C TYR A 634 12.51 12.52 12.05
N GLN A 635 13.33 13.51 11.71
CA GLN A 635 12.93 14.66 10.91
C GLN A 635 13.15 14.38 9.41
N ASP A 636 12.29 14.89 8.52
CA ASP A 636 12.56 14.88 7.08
C ASP A 636 13.75 15.81 6.73
N TRP A 637 14.73 15.29 5.99
CA TRP A 637 15.94 16.04 5.62
C TRP A 637 15.86 16.40 4.14
N ASP A 638 15.46 17.65 3.87
CA ASP A 638 15.31 18.26 2.55
C ASP A 638 16.44 17.91 1.57
N GLU A 639 16.06 17.70 0.30
CA GLU A 639 16.84 17.28 -0.87
C GLU A 639 18.09 18.13 -1.17
N ARG A 640 19.12 18.02 -0.34
CA ARG A 640 20.51 18.20 -0.76
C ARG A 640 21.27 16.97 -0.33
N PRO A 641 22.20 16.46 -1.15
CA PRO A 641 23.02 15.32 -0.76
C PRO A 641 23.92 15.74 0.42
N THR A 642 23.40 15.67 1.64
CA THR A 642 24.27 15.70 2.81
C THR A 642 24.94 14.33 2.87
N THR A 643 26.22 14.31 2.53
CA THR A 643 27.03 13.09 2.38
C THR A 643 27.38 12.41 3.70
N LYS A 644 26.79 12.83 4.83
CA LYS A 644 27.12 12.35 6.17
C LYS A 644 26.00 11.50 6.75
N THR A 645 26.21 10.18 6.74
CA THR A 645 25.48 9.15 7.48
C THR A 645 25.50 9.45 8.99
N ASN A 646 24.43 9.09 9.70
CA ASN A 646 24.35 9.11 11.15
C ASN A 646 25.43 8.19 11.75
N GLN A 647 26.42 8.80 12.42
CA GLN A 647 27.57 8.09 12.98
C GLN A 647 27.18 7.20 14.16
N SER A 648 26.12 7.54 14.90
CA SER A 648 25.65 6.80 16.07
C SER A 648 25.01 5.48 15.64
N ILE A 649 24.13 5.52 14.64
CA ILE A 649 23.52 4.31 14.06
C ILE A 649 24.58 3.46 13.38
N GLN A 650 25.45 4.07 12.56
CA GLN A 650 26.50 3.33 11.88
C GLN A 650 27.41 2.61 12.87
N HIS A 651 27.91 3.30 13.91
CA HIS A 651 28.74 2.70 14.93
C HIS A 651 28.02 1.59 15.72
N ALA A 652 26.76 1.81 16.12
CA ALA A 652 26.01 0.83 16.90
C ALA A 652 25.67 -0.44 16.09
N VAL A 653 25.32 -0.30 14.80
CA VAL A 653 25.05 -1.44 13.91
C VAL A 653 26.34 -2.18 13.58
N GLU A 654 27.42 -1.47 13.25
CA GLU A 654 28.72 -2.10 12.91
C GLU A 654 29.41 -2.73 14.14
N ALA A 655 29.06 -2.31 15.36
CA ALA A 655 29.48 -2.99 16.58
C ALA A 655 28.88 -4.41 16.69
N CYS A 656 27.77 -4.69 16.01
CA CYS A 656 27.25 -6.04 15.90
C CYS A 656 28.00 -6.83 14.82
N GLN A 657 28.57 -7.98 15.19
CA GLN A 657 29.41 -8.76 14.28
C GLN A 657 28.68 -9.12 12.98
N GLY A 658 29.23 -8.73 11.83
CA GLY A 658 28.67 -9.06 10.51
C GLY A 658 27.48 -8.20 10.08
N MET A 659 27.13 -7.16 10.85
CA MET A 659 26.08 -6.21 10.48
C MET A 659 26.66 -4.95 9.84
N ARG A 660 25.93 -4.41 8.86
CA ARG A 660 26.21 -3.14 8.21
C ARG A 660 24.88 -2.42 7.99
N VAL A 661 24.96 -1.10 7.83
CA VAL A 661 23.80 -0.31 7.40
C VAL A 661 23.74 -0.33 5.88
N SER A 662 22.64 -0.83 5.31
CA SER A 662 22.48 -1.00 3.86
C SER A 662 22.19 0.31 3.11
N TYR A 663 21.83 1.37 3.83
CA TYR A 663 21.41 2.66 3.28
C TYR A 663 22.04 3.83 4.03
N ASN A 664 22.15 4.98 3.35
CA ASN A 664 22.63 6.21 3.97
C ASN A 664 21.52 6.83 4.84
N LEU A 665 21.56 6.58 6.16
CA LEU A 665 20.64 7.17 7.13
C LEU A 665 21.13 8.56 7.53
N CYS A 666 20.38 9.60 7.19
CA CYS A 666 20.77 10.99 7.46
C CYS A 666 20.02 11.55 8.67
N GLY A 667 20.72 12.33 9.50
CA GLY A 667 20.10 13.08 10.60
C GLY A 667 19.87 12.31 11.89
N ASP A 668 19.15 12.92 12.82
CA ASP A 668 18.91 12.40 14.18
C ASP A 668 17.67 11.49 14.23
N TYR A 669 17.73 10.46 15.08
CA TYR A 669 16.64 9.49 15.27
C TYR A 669 16.36 9.26 16.76
N VAL A 670 15.10 9.09 17.15
CA VAL A 670 14.70 8.72 18.52
C VAL A 670 13.80 7.48 18.48
N ALA A 671 14.10 6.43 19.23
CA ALA A 671 13.27 5.23 19.32
C ALA A 671 12.51 5.15 20.64
N MET A 672 11.22 4.79 20.58
CA MET A 672 10.33 4.59 21.72
C MET A 672 9.60 3.24 21.64
N SER A 673 9.22 2.68 22.79
CA SER A 673 8.41 1.46 22.90
C SER A 673 6.95 1.82 23.26
N GLY A 674 5.96 1.08 22.72
CA GLY A 674 4.52 1.30 22.93
C GLY A 674 3.66 0.04 22.73
N ARG A 675 2.39 0.04 23.13
CA ARG A 675 1.51 -1.15 23.01
C ARG A 675 0.96 -1.37 21.59
N ARG A 676 0.68 -2.64 21.29
CA ARG A 676 0.21 -3.09 19.98
C ARG A 676 -1.25 -2.68 19.71
N GLY A 677 -1.47 -1.76 18.77
CA GLY A 677 -2.79 -1.50 18.17
C GLY A 677 -3.60 -0.34 18.75
N ASP A 678 -3.03 0.52 19.61
CA ASP A 678 -3.72 1.68 20.18
C ASP A 678 -3.06 3.02 19.77
N PRO A 679 -3.79 4.16 19.79
CA PRO A 679 -3.22 5.49 19.64
C PRO A 679 -2.25 5.78 20.80
N ALA A 680 -1.41 6.81 20.64
CA ALA A 680 -0.17 7.14 21.37
C ALA A 680 -0.22 7.29 22.92
N SER A 681 -1.25 6.78 23.59
CA SER A 681 -1.54 6.81 25.04
C SER A 681 -0.84 5.78 25.92
N GLU A 682 -0.13 4.78 25.38
CA GLU A 682 0.51 3.72 26.18
C GLU A 682 2.01 3.49 25.88
N TYR A 683 2.83 4.55 25.94
CA TYR A 683 4.29 4.43 25.88
C TYR A 683 4.87 3.61 27.05
N LEU A 684 5.78 2.70 26.72
CA LEU A 684 6.56 1.87 27.64
C LEU A 684 7.99 2.42 27.77
N ASP A 685 8.69 2.01 28.83
CA ASP A 685 10.13 2.26 28.90
C ASP A 685 10.83 1.32 27.92
N ILE A 686 11.58 1.87 26.98
CA ILE A 686 12.44 1.07 26.12
C ILE A 686 13.56 0.40 26.94
N ASP A 687 13.96 -0.79 26.55
CA ASP A 687 15.00 -1.55 27.27
C ASP A 687 16.18 -1.99 26.38
N CYS A 688 17.19 -2.63 26.97
CA CYS A 688 18.36 -3.07 26.20
C CYS A 688 18.09 -4.27 25.27
N ALA A 689 16.96 -4.97 25.41
CA ALA A 689 16.53 -5.96 24.42
C ALA A 689 15.89 -5.29 23.21
N ASP A 690 15.07 -4.24 23.43
CA ASP A 690 14.53 -3.40 22.38
C ASP A 690 15.65 -2.72 21.57
N PHE A 691 16.72 -2.29 22.24
CA PHE A 691 17.90 -1.75 21.58
C PHE A 691 18.48 -2.73 20.55
N ARG A 692 18.58 -4.02 20.87
CA ARG A 692 19.02 -5.04 19.92
C ARG A 692 18.08 -5.13 18.71
N HIS A 693 16.77 -5.10 18.95
CA HIS A 693 15.76 -5.16 17.89
C HIS A 693 15.81 -3.93 16.97
N ILE A 694 16.13 -2.75 17.50
CA ILE A 694 16.36 -1.53 16.71
C ILE A 694 17.59 -1.66 15.81
N LEU A 695 18.70 -2.20 16.33
CA LEU A 695 19.92 -2.39 15.52
C LEU A 695 19.70 -3.43 14.42
N ASP A 696 18.99 -4.51 14.72
CA ASP A 696 18.59 -5.48 13.71
C ASP A 696 17.73 -4.81 12.61
N TYR A 697 16.78 -3.95 13.00
CA TYR A 697 15.94 -3.18 12.08
C TYR A 697 16.76 -2.26 11.17
N PHE A 698 17.69 -1.46 11.71
CA PHE A 698 18.55 -0.58 10.91
C PHE A 698 19.47 -1.35 9.95
N SER A 699 19.85 -2.59 10.29
CA SER A 699 20.67 -3.43 9.41
C SER A 699 19.91 -4.08 8.24
N THR A 700 18.58 -4.22 8.35
CA THR A 700 17.72 -4.85 7.33
C THR A 700 16.74 -3.86 6.70
N TYR A 701 16.93 -2.56 6.95
CA TYR A 701 16.05 -1.50 6.45
C TYR A 701 15.87 -1.65 4.93
N PHE A 702 14.67 -2.00 4.45
CA PHE A 702 14.32 -2.32 3.05
C PHE A 702 14.95 -3.57 2.38
N ASP A 703 15.66 -4.43 3.10
CA ASP A 703 16.20 -5.68 2.55
C ASP A 703 15.68 -6.92 3.32
N GLU A 704 14.67 -7.58 2.75
CA GLU A 704 14.06 -8.80 3.32
C GLU A 704 14.84 -10.09 3.00
N THR A 705 15.92 -9.99 2.23
CA THR A 705 16.81 -11.13 1.91
C THR A 705 17.84 -11.37 3.02
N ILE A 706 18.14 -10.33 3.82
CA ILE A 706 19.05 -10.41 4.97
C ILE A 706 18.31 -11.01 6.16
N ARG A 707 18.33 -12.34 6.26
CA ARG A 707 17.98 -13.06 7.50
C ARG A 707 19.28 -13.44 8.19
N GLU A 708 19.39 -13.16 9.49
CA GLU A 708 20.34 -13.95 10.27
C GLU A 708 19.77 -15.35 10.33
N THR A 709 20.43 -16.31 9.68
CA THR A 709 20.31 -17.69 10.12
C THR A 709 20.53 -17.70 11.62
N PRO A 710 19.61 -18.27 12.43
CA PRO A 710 19.81 -18.40 13.85
C PRO A 710 21.21 -18.97 14.06
N SER A 711 22.11 -18.16 14.61
CA SER A 711 23.50 -18.52 14.77
C SER A 711 23.65 -19.45 15.97
N GLY A 712 22.90 -20.57 15.94
CA GLY A 712 23.11 -21.73 16.80
C GLY A 712 24.56 -22.22 16.76
N GLY A 713 25.34 -21.75 15.78
CA GLY A 713 26.69 -22.20 15.49
C GLY A 713 26.62 -23.22 14.39
N SER A 714 27.71 -23.31 13.65
CA SER A 714 27.91 -24.42 12.74
C SER A 714 28.59 -25.55 13.53
N VAL A 715 28.17 -26.77 13.27
CA VAL A 715 28.77 -27.99 13.81
C VAL A 715 29.32 -28.79 12.67
N ARG A 716 30.40 -29.52 12.92
CA ARG A 716 30.83 -30.56 12.01
C ARG A 716 29.83 -31.71 12.09
N ALA A 717 29.23 -32.00 10.94
CA ALA A 717 28.32 -33.09 10.69
C ALA A 717 28.91 -34.01 9.62
N VAL A 718 28.26 -35.14 9.38
CA VAL A 718 28.71 -36.13 8.40
C VAL A 718 27.65 -36.23 7.31
N GLN A 719 28.00 -35.84 6.07
CA GLN A 719 27.18 -36.10 4.90
C GLN A 719 27.46 -37.52 4.41
N ILE A 720 26.40 -38.31 4.23
CA ILE A 720 26.46 -39.65 3.65
C ILE A 720 25.84 -39.58 2.26
N ASN A 721 26.69 -39.68 1.24
CA ASN A 721 26.32 -39.49 -0.16
C ASN A 721 25.71 -40.77 -0.76
N CYS A 722 24.58 -40.65 -1.46
CA CYS A 722 24.02 -41.77 -2.23
C CYS A 722 24.89 -42.08 -3.47
N PRO A 723 24.77 -43.27 -4.09
CA PRO A 723 25.57 -43.66 -5.25
C PRO A 723 25.49 -42.66 -6.43
N LEU A 724 24.33 -42.04 -6.65
CA LEU A 724 24.16 -41.02 -7.68
C LEU A 724 24.98 -39.76 -7.42
N GLU A 725 24.95 -39.23 -6.19
CA GLU A 725 25.70 -38.01 -5.86
C GLU A 725 27.22 -38.26 -5.85
N GLN A 726 27.65 -39.45 -5.42
CA GLN A 726 29.05 -39.87 -5.52
C GLN A 726 29.53 -39.86 -6.98
N LYS A 727 28.71 -40.37 -7.91
CA LYS A 727 29.06 -40.44 -9.34
C LYS A 727 29.01 -39.07 -10.04
N LEU A 728 28.00 -38.24 -9.74
CA LEU A 728 27.82 -36.91 -10.35
C LEU A 728 28.87 -35.90 -9.89
N LYS A 729 29.20 -35.89 -8.59
CA LYS A 729 30.04 -34.86 -7.99
C LYS A 729 31.44 -35.36 -7.61
N SER A 730 31.77 -36.61 -7.91
CA SER A 730 33.03 -37.28 -7.54
C SER A 730 33.36 -37.15 -6.04
N ARG A 731 32.34 -37.35 -5.19
CA ARG A 731 32.45 -37.22 -3.73
C ARG A 731 32.63 -38.58 -3.06
N GLU A 732 33.31 -38.58 -1.92
CA GLU A 732 33.44 -39.74 -1.04
C GLU A 732 32.08 -40.15 -0.43
N GLN A 733 31.92 -41.40 -0.04
CA GLN A 733 30.66 -41.90 0.52
C GLN A 733 30.30 -41.23 1.85
N PHE A 734 31.30 -40.97 2.71
CA PHE A 734 31.14 -40.21 3.94
C PHE A 734 32.04 -38.98 3.87
N GLN A 735 31.49 -37.81 4.17
CA GLN A 735 32.22 -36.56 4.08
C GLN A 735 31.91 -35.69 5.29
N SER A 736 32.92 -35.06 5.88
CA SER A 736 32.69 -34.03 6.90
C SER A 736 32.15 -32.77 6.26
N VAL A 737 31.05 -32.26 6.81
CA VAL A 737 30.39 -31.04 6.34
C VAL A 737 30.11 -30.13 7.53
N VAL A 738 30.16 -28.83 7.29
CA VAL A 738 29.84 -27.82 8.31
C VAL A 738 28.40 -27.38 8.07
N VAL A 739 27.53 -27.62 9.04
CA VAL A 739 26.09 -27.32 8.96
C VAL A 739 25.64 -26.54 10.17
N ASP A 740 24.63 -25.69 10.00
CA ASP A 740 24.07 -24.95 11.13
C ASP A 740 23.39 -25.91 12.12
N ARG A 741 23.48 -25.63 13.43
CA ARG A 741 22.79 -26.43 14.47
C ARG A 741 21.28 -26.52 14.24
N ASP A 742 20.71 -25.48 13.63
CA ASP A 742 19.30 -25.41 13.28
C ASP A 742 19.04 -25.83 11.82
N PHE A 743 19.86 -26.74 11.29
CA PHE A 743 19.80 -27.22 9.88
C PHE A 743 18.33 -27.48 9.45
N PRO A 744 17.82 -26.76 8.43
CA PRO A 744 16.41 -26.79 8.06
C PRO A 744 16.10 -28.02 7.22
N SER A 745 16.03 -29.18 7.87
CA SER A 745 15.62 -30.44 7.26
C SER A 745 14.59 -31.15 8.14
N THR A 746 13.86 -32.09 7.53
CA THR A 746 13.21 -33.16 8.28
C THR A 746 14.28 -33.87 9.11
N LYS A 747 13.95 -34.30 10.33
CA LYS A 747 14.90 -34.87 11.30
C LYS A 747 14.33 -36.16 11.88
N LEU A 748 15.05 -37.26 11.70
CA LEU A 748 14.80 -38.55 12.35
C LEU A 748 15.87 -38.78 13.41
N ILE A 749 15.49 -39.23 14.60
CA ILE A 749 16.46 -39.60 15.64
C ILE A 749 16.84 -41.06 15.41
N SER A 750 18.14 -41.35 15.31
CA SER A 750 18.63 -42.72 15.14
C SER A 750 18.42 -43.54 16.42
N GLY A 751 17.61 -44.60 16.34
CA GLY A 751 17.37 -45.52 17.46
C GLY A 751 18.67 -46.16 17.95
N LEU A 752 19.53 -46.63 17.03
CA LEU A 752 20.87 -47.13 17.35
C LEU A 752 21.67 -46.10 18.16
N SER A 753 21.75 -44.86 17.69
CA SER A 753 22.51 -43.81 18.40
C SER A 753 21.94 -43.48 19.78
N MET A 754 20.63 -43.62 19.98
CA MET A 754 19.97 -43.44 21.27
C MET A 754 20.38 -44.53 22.26
N ALA A 755 20.48 -45.78 21.83
CA ALA A 755 20.96 -46.89 22.66
C ALA A 755 22.45 -46.77 23.01
N LEU A 756 23.24 -46.10 22.17
CA LEU A 756 24.65 -45.80 22.43
C LEU A 756 24.88 -44.57 23.30
N GLU A 757 23.81 -43.95 23.81
CA GLU A 757 23.86 -42.71 24.62
C GLU A 757 24.49 -41.49 23.90
N ASP A 758 24.65 -41.55 22.57
CA ASP A 758 25.14 -40.45 21.72
C ASP A 758 24.11 -40.12 20.63
N PRO A 759 22.97 -39.49 20.98
CA PRO A 759 21.84 -39.35 20.08
C PRO A 759 22.16 -38.49 18.85
N MET A 760 21.93 -39.06 17.67
CA MET A 760 22.17 -38.43 16.37
C MET A 760 20.87 -38.17 15.63
N TRP A 761 20.85 -37.06 14.90
CA TRP A 761 19.82 -36.66 13.97
C TRP A 761 20.24 -37.05 12.55
N ILE A 762 19.34 -37.72 11.84
CA ILE A 762 19.41 -38.01 10.42
C ILE A 762 18.56 -36.94 9.72
N CYS A 763 19.21 -36.16 8.88
CA CYS A 763 18.67 -34.99 8.21
C CYS A 763 18.58 -35.26 6.69
N GLU A 764 17.38 -35.10 6.11
CA GLU A 764 17.21 -35.25 4.66
C GLU A 764 17.80 -34.05 3.90
N ILE A 765 18.45 -34.31 2.76
CA ILE A 765 18.92 -33.26 1.85
C ILE A 765 17.96 -33.21 0.64
N ASN A 766 17.68 -31.99 0.14
CA ASN A 766 16.87 -31.81 -1.06
C ASN A 766 17.52 -32.54 -2.26
N ARG A 767 16.75 -33.42 -2.91
CA ARG A 767 17.18 -34.26 -4.03
C ARG A 767 16.90 -33.64 -5.40
N ASP A 768 16.13 -32.55 -5.46
CA ASP A 768 15.69 -31.94 -6.72
C ASP A 768 16.87 -31.42 -7.55
N GLU A 769 17.93 -30.93 -6.91
CA GLU A 769 19.16 -30.48 -7.57
C GLU A 769 19.94 -31.62 -8.28
N LEU A 770 19.74 -32.87 -7.86
CA LEU A 770 20.40 -34.03 -8.45
C LEU A 770 19.63 -34.62 -9.64
N LYS A 771 18.34 -34.26 -9.80
CA LYS A 771 17.49 -34.78 -10.89
C LYS A 771 17.92 -34.25 -12.26
N ASP A 772 18.33 -33.00 -12.33
CA ASP A 772 18.79 -32.37 -13.58
C ASP A 772 20.14 -32.92 -14.05
N GLY A 773 20.98 -33.39 -13.11
CA GLY A 773 22.28 -33.98 -13.40
C GLY A 773 22.23 -35.40 -13.98
N ILE A 774 21.10 -36.10 -13.88
CA ILE A 774 20.95 -37.49 -14.36
C ILE A 774 21.21 -37.60 -15.87
N ALA A 775 20.82 -36.58 -16.63
CA ALA A 775 21.03 -36.53 -18.08
C ALA A 775 22.51 -36.45 -18.50
N LEU A 776 23.43 -36.19 -17.56
CA LEU A 776 24.87 -36.03 -17.79
C LEU A 776 25.67 -37.31 -17.53
N LEU A 777 25.04 -38.41 -17.12
CA LEU A 777 25.71 -39.68 -16.83
C LEU A 777 25.55 -40.69 -17.97
N ASP A 778 26.67 -41.23 -18.46
CA ASP A 778 26.68 -42.29 -19.48
C ASP A 778 26.13 -43.63 -18.96
N GLN A 779 26.24 -43.89 -17.65
CA GLN A 779 25.74 -45.11 -16.99
C GLN A 779 25.22 -44.77 -15.59
N LEU A 780 24.00 -45.23 -15.26
CA LEU A 780 23.41 -45.07 -13.94
C LEU A 780 23.84 -46.23 -12.99
N PRO A 781 24.07 -45.97 -11.69
CA PRO A 781 24.16 -47.03 -10.68
C PRO A 781 22.87 -47.87 -10.62
N GLU A 782 22.97 -49.15 -10.21
CA GLU A 782 21.81 -50.06 -10.12
C GLU A 782 20.72 -49.54 -9.16
N ASP A 783 21.12 -48.95 -8.02
CA ASP A 783 20.24 -48.26 -7.08
C ASP A 783 20.74 -46.82 -6.83
N PRO A 784 20.46 -45.87 -7.74
CA PRO A 784 21.12 -44.55 -7.73
C PRO A 784 20.78 -43.73 -6.48
N TRP A 785 19.58 -43.93 -5.94
CA TRP A 785 19.07 -43.16 -4.81
C TRP A 785 19.26 -43.88 -3.48
N ARG A 786 19.38 -45.21 -3.44
CA ARG A 786 19.32 -45.94 -2.18
C ARG A 786 20.55 -45.66 -1.31
N ASN A 787 20.32 -45.25 -0.07
CA ASN A 787 21.39 -45.00 0.89
C ASN A 787 21.36 -46.06 2.01
N LEU A 788 22.14 -47.12 1.82
CA LEU A 788 22.23 -48.25 2.76
C LEU A 788 22.57 -47.80 4.19
N HIS A 789 23.48 -46.85 4.35
CA HIS A 789 23.91 -46.36 5.66
C HIS A 789 22.82 -45.51 6.35
N ALA A 790 21.97 -44.83 5.58
CA ALA A 790 20.78 -44.18 6.12
C ALA A 790 19.77 -45.21 6.66
N GLU A 791 19.57 -46.32 5.93
CA GLU A 791 18.72 -47.44 6.38
C GLU A 791 19.26 -48.05 7.67
N ILE A 792 20.57 -48.28 7.75
CA ILE A 792 21.26 -48.80 8.94
C ILE A 792 21.00 -47.90 10.15
N LEU A 793 21.29 -46.60 10.05
CA LEU A 793 21.14 -45.67 11.18
C LEU A 793 19.68 -45.49 11.62
N ALA A 794 18.73 -45.76 10.73
CA ALA A 794 17.30 -45.68 10.98
C ALA A 794 16.65 -47.03 11.35
N THR A 795 17.45 -48.06 11.62
CA THR A 795 16.98 -49.37 12.08
C THR A 795 16.16 -49.21 13.35
N ASP A 796 14.99 -49.82 13.37
CA ASP A 796 14.12 -49.88 14.54
C ASP A 796 14.65 -50.90 15.55
N ILE A 797 14.96 -50.40 16.74
CA ILE A 797 15.49 -51.17 17.85
C ILE A 797 14.51 -51.23 19.03
N ASP A 798 13.24 -50.87 18.81
CA ASP A 798 12.21 -51.08 19.82
C ASP A 798 11.82 -52.56 19.86
N ALA A 799 12.16 -53.24 20.95
CA ALA A 799 11.90 -54.67 21.14
C ALA A 799 10.40 -55.01 21.14
N GLU A 800 9.51 -54.02 21.28
CA GLU A 800 8.05 -54.21 21.20
C GLU A 800 7.49 -53.87 19.81
N SER A 801 8.32 -53.37 18.89
CA SER A 801 7.88 -52.97 17.55
C SER A 801 7.74 -54.16 16.59
N ASP A 802 6.70 -54.11 15.76
CA ASP A 802 6.51 -55.01 14.60
C ASP A 802 7.57 -54.78 13.51
N SER A 803 8.28 -53.64 13.55
CA SER A 803 9.34 -53.29 12.61
C SER A 803 10.75 -53.58 13.13
N TRP A 804 10.88 -54.35 14.22
CA TRP A 804 12.17 -54.75 14.82
C TRP A 804 13.22 -55.19 13.79
N GLY A 805 14.40 -54.60 13.84
CA GLY A 805 15.52 -54.91 12.94
C GLY A 805 15.32 -54.44 11.49
N MET A 806 14.22 -53.74 11.20
CA MET A 806 13.94 -53.14 9.90
C MET A 806 14.08 -51.61 9.98
N PRO A 807 14.45 -50.92 8.89
CA PRO A 807 14.45 -49.45 8.88
C PRO A 807 13.04 -48.93 9.16
N SER A 808 12.90 -47.93 10.04
CA SER A 808 11.59 -47.36 10.41
C SER A 808 10.86 -46.81 9.17
N ARG A 809 9.89 -47.57 8.64
CA ARG A 809 9.24 -47.29 7.33
C ARG A 809 8.12 -46.27 7.37
N PHE A 810 7.69 -45.82 8.54
CA PHE A 810 6.37 -45.21 8.65
C PHE A 810 6.26 -43.82 8.00
N HIS A 811 7.35 -43.07 7.80
CA HIS A 811 7.26 -41.70 7.23
C HIS A 811 8.49 -41.22 6.44
N TRP A 812 9.51 -42.05 6.22
CA TRP A 812 10.78 -41.62 5.62
C TRP A 812 11.19 -42.53 4.45
N ARG A 813 11.49 -41.96 3.28
CA ARG A 813 12.17 -42.68 2.18
C ARG A 813 13.66 -42.45 2.33
N PHE A 814 14.46 -43.51 2.56
CA PHE A 814 15.93 -43.42 2.71
C PHE A 814 16.67 -43.25 1.36
N ASP A 815 15.94 -42.78 0.36
CA ASP A 815 16.48 -42.42 -0.93
C ASP A 815 17.30 -41.11 -0.79
N GLY A 816 18.29 -40.86 -1.63
CA GLY A 816 19.14 -39.68 -1.62
C GLY A 816 20.21 -39.61 -0.50
N SER A 817 21.00 -38.55 -0.56
CA SER A 817 22.03 -38.25 0.43
C SER A 817 21.42 -37.68 1.72
N ILE A 818 22.08 -37.93 2.85
CA ILE A 818 21.64 -37.46 4.18
C ILE A 818 22.78 -36.73 4.88
N ILE A 819 22.43 -35.94 5.89
CA ILE A 819 23.35 -35.35 6.86
C ILE A 819 23.08 -35.98 8.23
N VAL A 820 24.14 -36.39 8.93
CA VAL A 820 24.08 -36.91 10.29
C VAL A 820 24.74 -35.90 11.23
N MET A 821 24.05 -35.51 12.30
CA MET A 821 24.58 -34.55 13.28
C MET A 821 24.16 -34.91 14.71
N ARG A 822 24.97 -34.57 15.73
CA ARG A 822 24.60 -34.83 17.12
C ARG A 822 23.43 -33.94 17.56
N ARG A 823 22.46 -34.53 18.26
CA ARG A 823 21.24 -33.86 18.76
C ARG A 823 21.53 -32.61 19.61
N TYR A 824 22.63 -32.60 20.36
CA TYR A 824 23.00 -31.51 21.25
C TYR A 824 23.98 -30.51 20.63
N GLY A 825 24.21 -30.58 19.32
CA GLY A 825 25.03 -29.60 18.60
C GLY A 825 26.52 -29.65 18.92
N LYS A 826 27.05 -30.85 19.18
CA LYS A 826 28.50 -31.10 19.22
C LYS A 826 28.97 -31.59 17.85
N ASP A 827 30.27 -31.41 17.58
CA ASP A 827 30.90 -31.95 16.38
C ASP A 827 30.79 -33.47 16.33
N LEU A 828 30.59 -34.00 15.13
CA LEU A 828 30.49 -35.41 14.83
C LEU A 828 31.60 -35.78 13.83
N ASP A 829 32.41 -36.77 14.20
CA ASP A 829 33.51 -37.24 13.38
C ASP A 829 33.05 -38.31 12.39
N VAL A 830 33.63 -38.27 11.18
CA VAL A 830 33.31 -39.22 10.10
C VAL A 830 33.62 -40.66 10.52
N GLU A 831 34.76 -40.87 11.16
CA GLU A 831 35.24 -42.18 11.61
C GLU A 831 34.24 -42.84 12.56
N TRP A 832 33.59 -42.07 13.44
CA TRP A 832 32.62 -42.61 14.40
C TRP A 832 31.37 -43.14 13.70
N VAL A 833 30.83 -42.39 12.73
CA VAL A 833 29.65 -42.81 11.96
C VAL A 833 29.98 -44.02 11.07
N GLN A 834 31.17 -44.05 10.47
CA GLN A 834 31.65 -45.21 9.70
C GLN A 834 31.78 -46.46 10.58
N HIS A 835 32.34 -46.32 11.78
CA HIS A 835 32.55 -47.42 12.72
C HIS A 835 31.22 -48.03 13.20
N ILE A 836 30.22 -47.19 13.51
CA ILE A 836 28.86 -47.66 13.84
C ILE A 836 28.25 -48.46 12.68
N CYS A 837 28.36 -47.94 11.45
CA CYS A 837 27.85 -48.61 10.26
C CYS A 837 28.55 -49.95 9.99
N ALA A 838 29.87 -50.01 10.16
CA ALA A 838 30.66 -51.23 9.97
C ALA A 838 30.31 -52.29 11.02
N TYR A 839 30.22 -51.89 12.29
CA TYR A 839 29.78 -52.77 13.38
C TYR A 839 28.38 -53.32 13.13
N TYR A 840 27.47 -52.48 12.62
CA TYR A 840 26.12 -52.94 12.27
C TYR A 840 26.18 -54.05 11.20
N LEU A 841 26.91 -53.84 10.11
CA LEU A 841 26.99 -54.80 9.01
C LEU A 841 27.63 -56.13 9.42
N GLU A 842 28.70 -56.09 10.22
CA GLU A 842 29.46 -57.29 10.60
C GLU A 842 28.87 -58.04 11.81
N VAL A 843 28.24 -57.32 12.75
CA VAL A 843 27.80 -57.89 14.04
C VAL A 843 26.30 -57.82 14.22
N LEU A 844 25.70 -56.63 14.14
CA LEU A 844 24.28 -56.46 14.50
C LEU A 844 23.34 -57.04 13.45
N GLN A 845 23.63 -56.92 12.15
CA GLN A 845 22.79 -57.41 11.08
C GLN A 845 22.58 -58.94 11.14
N PRO A 846 23.62 -59.77 11.35
CA PRO A 846 23.43 -61.20 11.64
C PRO A 846 22.57 -61.46 12.89
N LEU A 847 22.78 -60.71 13.96
CA LEU A 847 22.03 -60.88 15.21
C LEU A 847 20.54 -60.49 15.05
N PHE A 848 20.24 -59.40 14.34
CA PHE A 848 18.87 -59.06 13.98
C PHE A 848 18.22 -60.17 13.14
N ALA A 849 18.95 -60.77 12.19
CA ALA A 849 18.44 -61.90 11.40
C ALA A 849 18.15 -63.14 12.26
N MET A 850 19.04 -63.48 13.19
CA MET A 850 18.85 -64.58 14.15
C MET A 850 17.69 -64.30 15.13
N SER A 851 17.51 -63.04 15.53
CA SER A 851 16.39 -62.64 16.37
C SER A 851 15.06 -62.75 15.62
N LEU A 852 15.03 -62.36 14.34
CA LEU A 852 13.86 -62.51 13.47
C LEU A 852 13.53 -63.97 13.15
N SER A 853 14.51 -64.88 13.10
CA SER A 853 14.29 -66.32 12.98
C SER A 853 13.92 -67.01 14.31
N GLY A 854 13.99 -66.29 15.44
CA GLY A 854 13.69 -66.79 16.78
C GLY A 854 14.83 -67.59 17.43
N GLU A 855 16.04 -67.54 16.88
CA GLU A 855 17.23 -68.23 17.41
C GLU A 855 17.80 -67.55 18.67
N ILE A 856 17.62 -66.24 18.81
CA ILE A 856 18.00 -65.44 19.99
C ILE A 856 16.89 -64.46 20.37
N SER A 857 16.87 -63.99 21.62
CA SER A 857 15.87 -63.02 22.07
C SER A 857 16.17 -61.60 21.56
N ARG A 858 15.17 -60.71 21.56
CA ARG A 858 15.38 -59.29 21.20
C ARG A 858 16.27 -58.60 22.25
N GLU A 859 16.19 -59.03 23.50
CA GLU A 859 17.00 -58.58 24.61
C GLU A 859 18.48 -58.95 24.43
N ASP A 860 18.79 -60.12 23.87
CA ASP A 860 20.17 -60.53 23.58
C ASP A 860 20.81 -59.60 22.54
N VAL A 861 20.04 -59.13 21.56
CA VAL A 861 20.50 -58.16 20.56
C VAL A 861 20.69 -56.77 21.19
N LEU A 862 19.76 -56.31 22.03
CA LEU A 862 19.89 -55.04 22.75
C LEU A 862 21.11 -55.02 23.67
N ALA A 863 21.43 -56.14 24.31
CA ALA A 863 22.64 -56.27 25.14
C ALA A 863 23.94 -56.14 24.33
N GLU A 864 23.90 -56.30 23.01
CA GLU A 864 25.03 -56.09 22.12
C GLU A 864 25.17 -54.63 21.66
N ILE A 865 24.08 -53.85 21.69
CA ILE A 865 24.04 -52.44 21.28
C ILE A 865 24.46 -51.56 22.46
N THR A 866 25.76 -51.55 22.77
CA THR A 866 26.35 -50.71 23.82
C THR A 866 27.60 -50.01 23.34
N CYS A 867 27.84 -48.79 23.84
CA CYS A 867 29.02 -48.01 23.45
C CYS A 867 30.33 -48.75 23.75
N GLU A 868 30.41 -49.46 24.87
CA GLU A 868 31.59 -50.25 25.26
C GLU A 868 31.93 -51.35 24.26
N LYS A 869 30.92 -52.12 23.82
CA LYS A 869 31.12 -53.23 22.86
C LYS A 869 31.49 -52.73 21.47
N ILE A 870 30.85 -51.65 21.00
CA ILE A 870 31.18 -51.04 19.70
C ILE A 870 32.59 -50.47 19.71
N MET A 871 33.00 -49.81 20.80
CA MET A 871 34.35 -49.25 20.93
C MET A 871 35.43 -50.34 21.09
N ALA A 872 35.10 -51.48 21.72
CA ALA A 872 36.01 -52.61 21.87
C ALA A 872 36.13 -53.47 20.60
N TRP A 873 35.18 -53.35 19.68
CA TRP A 873 35.17 -54.10 18.44
C TRP A 873 36.20 -53.57 17.43
N ILE A 874 36.91 -54.51 16.82
CA ILE A 874 37.90 -54.28 15.78
C ILE A 874 37.45 -55.09 14.57
N SER A 875 37.22 -54.44 13.43
CA SER A 875 36.86 -55.12 12.17
C SER A 875 37.92 -56.14 11.78
N VAL A 876 37.47 -57.30 11.32
CA VAL A 876 38.36 -58.40 10.90
C VAL A 876 38.91 -58.17 9.48
N VAL A 877 38.51 -57.09 8.80
CA VAL A 877 38.87 -56.82 7.40
C VAL A 877 40.03 -55.82 7.30
N THR A 878 41.25 -56.33 7.12
CA THR A 878 42.37 -55.56 6.56
C THR A 878 42.06 -55.13 5.11
N PRO A 879 42.41 -53.90 4.69
CA PRO A 879 42.23 -53.48 3.31
C PRO A 879 43.28 -54.13 2.41
N GLY A 880 42.89 -55.20 1.72
CA GLY A 880 43.65 -55.83 0.64
C GLY A 880 44.01 -57.29 0.89
N GLY A 881 43.18 -58.21 0.40
CA GLY A 881 43.51 -59.64 0.37
C GLY A 881 42.30 -60.51 0.08
N LEU A 882 42.31 -61.16 -1.08
CA LEU A 882 41.37 -62.21 -1.48
C LEU A 882 41.53 -63.47 -0.59
N MET A 883 40.42 -64.21 -0.43
CA MET A 883 40.27 -65.64 -0.06
C MET A 883 39.76 -66.01 1.35
N ASP A 884 38.49 -66.43 1.36
CA ASP A 884 37.95 -67.78 1.64
C ASP A 884 37.94 -68.41 3.06
N LEU A 885 36.75 -68.98 3.34
CA LEU A 885 36.33 -70.02 4.32
C LEU A 885 36.16 -69.72 5.84
N GLY A 886 34.91 -69.92 6.30
CA GLY A 886 34.62 -70.86 7.39
C GLY A 886 34.07 -70.28 8.71
N PRO A 887 32.95 -70.80 9.27
CA PRO A 887 32.27 -70.23 10.43
C PRO A 887 32.89 -70.75 11.74
N GLN A 888 33.34 -69.88 12.63
CA GLN A 888 33.47 -70.20 14.07
C GLN A 888 33.90 -68.98 14.91
N ARG A 889 33.01 -68.55 15.82
CA ARG A 889 33.23 -68.27 17.26
C ARG A 889 31.98 -67.55 17.79
N ALA A 890 31.02 -68.30 18.30
CA ALA A 890 30.90 -68.68 19.72
C ALA A 890 30.45 -67.50 20.60
N PHE A 891 29.13 -67.42 20.81
CA PHE A 891 28.50 -66.72 21.92
C PHE A 891 29.22 -67.07 23.22
N VAL A 892 29.83 -66.07 23.86
CA VAL A 892 30.28 -66.18 25.25
C VAL A 892 29.03 -66.09 26.11
N LYS A 893 28.58 -67.26 26.60
CA LYS A 893 27.71 -67.36 27.77
C LYS A 893 28.48 -67.03 29.05
N SER A 894 27.73 -66.55 30.03
CA SER A 894 28.05 -66.31 31.46
C SER A 894 28.39 -64.84 31.79
N MET A 895 27.86 -64.26 32.88
CA MET A 895 27.20 -64.84 34.06
C MET A 895 26.31 -63.80 34.74
#